data_AF-A0A1U9JNI5-F1
#
_entry.id   AF-A0A1U9JNI5-F1
#
_cell.length_a   1.000
_cell.length_b   1.000
_cell.length_c   1.000
_cell.angle_alpha   90.00
_cell.angle_beta   90.00
_cell.angle_gamma   90.00
#
_symmetry.space_group_name_H-M   'P 1'
#
loop_
_entity.id
_entity.type
_entity.pdbx_description
1 polymer ?
#
loop_
_entity_poly.entity_id
_entity_poly.type
_entity_poly.pdbx_seq_one_letter_code
_entity_poly.pdbx_strand_id
1 'polypeptide(L)'
;MTDTSASLATSSGYTILVVGGTGETGRRILHALRRRHPELRLHYASRTAAAAGLLPADILHVPLDLTRPELVGHVFRGYSLVVLAMGPTEAFGARIHTLCMQAGADCVDINDNLHVAQSVYALHDQACAAGRRIYTGMGLSPGLSSLMLMELADEHASSAGVYRCRLYMGAGYGGGKTSPYAMLDNFSSRCTGWFDNRLQSAPTPWRDGRHLFQFPGHAQALELIPYSSPEAAGLAALAARQAQSIRDLDSRFHVQYLTQRFARTLARWRLSPRQRDFFAGMFYRSGQSMKQRKDADPDTCVWVYPDDSPERGLVLHGVISSYDLTALTACALIDAYLAQALPATAGVFSMETLPASVRQWLTQDLASYGVCYKRTSLATLVSEQRYFGWSRVSQGEVGLLPHFGQNWYSVPVQHPRMMPLQKTFLLDSALWRALKSRLGALGLARFVVRFMWRWKRHHRQLAEVRERGPAIYTPLTRDISMFTAGYSSARDVLGQAQALPLYRQMFLDTGAMEMNWLWPSAELLATLENPAMGVLAYWRAFLHSYQADGVLTFVERERDDGSVLFSLSHCLYASLFAELGCPELSPLIRDMEHAALLEMSRNSGVHIDWQTGEAGYATVKMVWPSHSLTQEAASSGLPRVSQKWDG
;
A
#
# COMPACT_ATOMS: atom_id res chain seq x y z
N MET A 1 -36.73 -14.88 -0.85
CA MET A 1 -36.83 -14.02 0.35
C MET A 1 -36.40 -14.84 1.55
N THR A 2 -35.10 -14.84 1.82
CA THR A 2 -34.48 -15.41 3.01
C THR A 2 -33.38 -14.43 3.39
N ASP A 3 -33.73 -13.68 4.42
CA ASP A 3 -32.96 -12.78 5.26
C ASP A 3 -31.43 -12.90 5.16
N THR A 4 -30.80 -11.92 4.50
CA THR A 4 -29.36 -11.70 4.47
C THR A 4 -28.89 -10.88 5.69
N SER A 5 -29.53 -11.07 6.85
CA SER A 5 -29.18 -10.42 8.12
C SER A 5 -28.34 -11.35 9.01
N ALA A 6 -27.41 -12.09 8.41
CA ALA A 6 -26.42 -12.84 9.16
C ALA A 6 -25.41 -11.87 9.80
N SER A 7 -25.73 -11.48 11.05
CA SER A 7 -24.78 -11.22 12.12
C SER A 7 -23.95 -9.93 12.05
N LEU A 8 -24.64 -8.78 12.13
CA LEU A 8 -24.25 -7.73 13.07
C LEU A 8 -24.46 -8.27 14.50
N ALA A 9 -23.64 -9.24 14.92
CA ALA A 9 -23.57 -9.62 16.32
C ALA A 9 -23.12 -8.37 17.07
N THR A 10 -24.02 -7.86 17.90
CA THR A 10 -23.89 -6.63 18.65
C THR A 10 -22.50 -6.48 19.29
N SER A 11 -21.69 -5.58 18.76
CA SER A 11 -20.41 -5.13 19.32
C SER A 11 -20.56 -4.45 20.70
N SER A 12 -21.78 -4.30 21.20
CA SER A 12 -22.15 -3.60 22.43
C SER A 12 -21.56 -4.20 23.72
N GLY A 13 -20.98 -5.40 23.66
CA GLY A 13 -20.37 -6.08 24.82
C GLY A 13 -18.87 -5.82 25.03
N TYR A 14 -18.11 -5.43 24.00
CA TYR A 14 -16.65 -5.27 24.12
C TYR A 14 -16.25 -3.85 24.48
N THR A 15 -15.32 -3.72 25.43
CA THR A 15 -14.64 -2.45 25.73
C THR A 15 -13.15 -2.61 25.47
N ILE A 16 -12.60 -1.78 24.57
CA ILE A 16 -11.19 -1.87 24.13
C ILE A 16 -10.40 -0.65 24.60
N LEU A 17 -9.21 -0.88 25.13
CA LEU A 17 -8.25 0.17 25.50
C LEU A 17 -7.05 0.15 24.56
N VAL A 18 -6.76 1.26 23.87
CA VAL A 18 -5.51 1.43 23.11
C VAL A 18 -4.49 2.21 23.92
N VAL A 19 -3.46 1.52 24.42
CA VAL A 19 -2.35 2.12 25.16
C VAL A 19 -1.33 2.69 24.17
N GLY A 20 -0.89 3.93 24.39
CA GLY A 20 -0.09 4.68 23.43
C GLY A 20 -0.94 5.37 22.36
N GLY A 21 -2.21 5.66 22.63
CA GLY A 21 -3.17 6.19 21.67
C GLY A 21 -2.84 7.56 21.06
N THR A 22 -1.95 8.34 21.70
CA THR A 22 -1.45 9.60 21.14
C THR A 22 -0.23 9.43 20.22
N GLY A 23 0.31 8.21 20.13
CA GLY A 23 1.40 7.85 19.23
C GLY A 23 0.95 7.65 17.79
N GLU A 24 1.92 7.53 16.88
CA GLU A 24 1.68 7.48 15.43
C GLU A 24 0.84 6.28 14.99
N THR A 25 1.14 5.08 15.51
CA THR A 25 0.36 3.87 15.23
C THR A 25 -0.93 3.83 16.05
N GLY A 26 -0.86 4.17 17.35
CA GLY A 26 -2.03 4.15 18.24
C GLY A 26 -3.19 5.02 17.72
N ARG A 27 -2.92 6.22 17.23
CA ARG A 27 -3.95 7.09 16.64
C ARG A 27 -4.58 6.49 15.38
N ARG A 28 -3.80 5.78 14.55
CA ARG A 28 -4.31 5.12 13.34
C ARG A 28 -5.19 3.92 13.67
N ILE A 29 -4.81 3.14 14.68
CA ILE A 29 -5.64 2.05 15.21
C ILE A 29 -6.98 2.63 15.67
N LEU A 30 -6.96 3.70 16.47
CA LEU A 30 -8.17 4.35 16.97
C LEU A 30 -9.08 4.88 15.85
N HIS A 31 -8.51 5.56 14.85
CA HIS A 31 -9.27 6.06 13.69
C HIS A 31 -9.86 4.93 12.85
N ALA A 32 -9.08 3.90 12.56
CA ALA A 32 -9.54 2.76 11.77
C ALA A 32 -10.66 1.98 12.49
N LEU A 33 -10.48 1.68 13.79
CA LEU A 33 -11.49 0.98 14.59
C LEU A 33 -12.77 1.78 14.76
N ARG A 34 -12.69 3.09 15.05
CA ARG A 34 -13.89 3.93 15.20
C ARG A 34 -14.71 3.99 13.91
N ARG A 35 -14.03 4.09 12.76
CA ARG A 35 -14.71 4.11 11.46
C ARG A 35 -15.36 2.76 11.14
N ARG A 36 -14.64 1.65 11.38
CA ARG A 36 -15.11 0.29 11.13
C ARG A 36 -16.23 -0.13 12.08
N HIS A 37 -16.13 0.28 13.35
CA HIS A 37 -17.04 -0.07 14.43
C HIS A 37 -17.49 1.19 15.20
N PRO A 38 -18.43 1.97 14.64
CA PRO A 38 -18.90 3.22 15.26
C PRO A 38 -19.45 3.03 16.68
N GLU A 39 -20.05 1.87 16.96
CA GLU A 39 -20.67 1.52 18.24
C GLU A 39 -19.70 0.91 19.27
N LEU A 40 -18.44 0.65 18.88
CA LEU A 40 -17.46 0.03 19.77
C LEU A 40 -17.06 0.97 20.90
N ARG A 41 -17.13 0.48 22.15
CA ARG A 41 -16.64 1.22 23.32
C ARG A 41 -15.11 1.25 23.31
N LEU A 42 -14.58 2.36 22.81
CA LEU A 42 -13.14 2.54 22.59
C LEU A 42 -12.59 3.65 23.47
N HIS A 43 -11.58 3.33 24.26
CA HIS A 43 -10.82 4.29 25.06
C HIS A 43 -9.35 4.28 24.62
N TYR A 44 -8.64 5.36 24.94
CA TYR A 44 -7.20 5.43 24.72
C TYR A 44 -6.46 5.82 25.98
N ALA A 45 -5.28 5.23 26.17
CA ALA A 45 -4.41 5.52 27.30
C ALA A 45 -3.11 6.18 26.86
N SER A 46 -2.71 7.21 27.60
CA SER A 46 -1.46 7.96 27.45
C SER A 46 -1.20 8.83 28.67
N ARG A 47 0.04 9.27 28.86
CA ARG A 47 0.42 10.18 29.97
C ARG A 47 -0.34 11.50 29.92
N THR A 48 -0.53 12.03 28.71
CA THR A 48 -1.25 13.29 28.46
C THR A 48 -2.35 13.05 27.44
N ALA A 49 -3.43 13.81 27.54
CA ALA A 49 -4.50 13.77 26.55
C ALA A 49 -3.98 14.10 25.14
N ALA A 50 -4.69 13.62 24.13
CA ALA A 50 -4.46 14.02 22.75
C ALA A 50 -4.73 15.51 22.59
N ALA A 51 -4.02 16.18 21.68
CA ALA A 51 -4.40 17.52 21.28
C ALA A 51 -5.82 17.52 20.68
N ALA A 52 -6.55 18.63 20.84
CA ALA A 52 -7.90 18.76 20.30
C ALA A 52 -7.92 18.45 18.79
N GLY A 53 -8.89 17.62 18.37
CA GLY A 53 -9.05 17.20 16.97
C GLY A 53 -8.08 16.12 16.48
N LEU A 54 -7.11 15.67 17.29
CA LEU A 54 -6.18 14.61 16.88
C LEU A 54 -6.85 13.23 16.82
N LEU A 55 -7.81 12.99 17.72
CA LEU A 55 -8.62 11.78 17.82
C LEU A 55 -10.11 12.17 17.80
N PRO A 56 -11.01 11.25 17.38
CA PRO A 56 -12.45 11.43 17.54
C PRO A 56 -12.83 11.74 18.99
N ALA A 57 -13.70 12.74 19.18
CA ALA A 57 -14.00 13.31 20.50
C ALA A 57 -14.72 12.35 21.46
N ASP A 58 -15.36 11.32 20.90
CA ASP A 58 -16.10 10.27 21.59
C ASP A 58 -15.20 9.12 22.07
N ILE A 59 -13.90 9.13 21.75
CA ILE A 59 -12.92 8.19 22.31
C ILE A 59 -12.34 8.79 23.59
N LEU A 60 -12.69 8.22 24.74
CA LEU A 60 -12.31 8.77 26.04
C LEU A 60 -10.84 8.54 26.38
N HIS A 61 -10.21 9.55 26.98
CA HIS A 61 -8.85 9.49 27.49
C HIS A 61 -8.80 8.84 28.86
N VAL A 62 -7.86 7.92 29.04
CA VAL A 62 -7.49 7.34 30.33
C VAL A 62 -6.04 7.73 30.64
N PRO A 63 -5.79 8.64 31.61
CA PRO A 63 -4.44 8.98 32.02
C PRO A 63 -3.70 7.74 32.54
N LEU A 64 -2.59 7.39 31.89
CA LEU A 64 -1.80 6.22 32.26
C LEU A 64 -0.31 6.45 32.06
N ASP A 65 0.45 6.17 33.11
CA ASP A 65 1.91 6.08 33.07
C ASP A 65 2.34 4.63 33.34
N LEU A 66 2.86 3.96 32.30
CA LEU A 66 3.30 2.56 32.36
C LEU A 66 4.53 2.34 33.26
N THR A 67 5.17 3.42 33.72
CA THR A 67 6.27 3.35 34.70
C THR A 67 5.77 3.21 36.15
N ARG A 68 4.45 3.26 36.38
CA ARG A 68 3.78 3.12 37.66
C ARG A 68 2.89 1.86 37.68
N PRO A 69 3.47 0.66 37.90
CA PRO A 69 2.77 -0.63 37.74
C PRO A 69 1.48 -0.77 38.55
N GLU A 70 1.44 -0.16 39.73
CA GLU A 70 0.28 -0.13 40.61
C GLU A 70 -0.96 0.51 39.95
N LEU A 71 -0.76 1.51 39.10
CA LEU A 71 -1.86 2.17 38.38
C LEU A 71 -2.31 1.35 37.15
N VAL A 72 -1.39 0.61 36.54
CA VAL A 72 -1.63 -0.14 35.29
C VAL A 72 -2.66 -1.25 35.50
N GLY A 73 -2.47 -2.07 36.54
CA GLY A 73 -3.37 -3.20 36.80
C GLY A 73 -4.81 -2.77 37.09
N HIS A 74 -5.00 -1.64 37.79
CA HIS A 74 -6.33 -1.09 38.05
C HIS A 74 -7.00 -0.56 36.78
N VAL A 75 -6.24 0.15 35.94
CA VAL A 75 -6.77 0.70 34.69
C VAL A 75 -7.19 -0.39 33.72
N PHE A 76 -6.47 -1.51 33.64
CA PHE A 76 -6.82 -2.57 32.69
C PHE A 76 -8.06 -3.38 33.08
N ARG A 77 -8.51 -3.32 34.35
CA ARG A 77 -9.74 -4.01 34.78
C ARG A 77 -10.96 -3.43 34.07
N GLY A 78 -11.82 -4.33 33.58
CA GLY A 78 -13.06 -3.96 32.89
C GLY A 78 -12.93 -3.77 31.39
N TYR A 79 -11.72 -3.85 30.83
CA TYR A 79 -11.52 -3.96 29.39
C TYR A 79 -11.49 -5.41 28.96
N SER A 80 -12.16 -5.71 27.85
CA SER A 80 -12.12 -7.04 27.25
C SER A 80 -10.80 -7.28 26.52
N LEU A 81 -10.26 -6.21 25.91
CA LEU A 81 -9.03 -6.24 25.13
C LEU A 81 -8.19 -4.98 25.39
N VAL A 82 -6.89 -5.18 25.60
CA VAL A 82 -5.90 -4.10 25.69
C VAL A 82 -4.95 -4.19 24.50
N VAL A 83 -4.89 -3.11 23.71
CA VAL A 83 -4.01 -2.96 22.55
C VAL A 83 -2.78 -2.15 22.95
N LEU A 84 -1.61 -2.76 22.88
CA LEU A 84 -0.33 -2.17 23.27
C LEU A 84 0.36 -1.55 22.06
N ALA A 85 0.00 -0.30 21.75
CA ALA A 85 0.65 0.54 20.74
C ALA A 85 1.59 1.58 21.39
N MET A 86 2.29 1.16 22.44
CA MET A 86 3.21 1.99 23.22
C MET A 86 4.67 1.78 22.79
N GLY A 87 5.56 2.64 23.27
CA GLY A 87 6.99 2.41 23.12
C GLY A 87 7.83 3.34 23.99
N PRO A 88 9.14 3.10 24.10
CA PRO A 88 9.87 1.97 23.51
C PRO A 88 9.51 0.61 24.16
N THR A 89 9.25 -0.42 23.35
CA THR A 89 8.73 -1.72 23.81
C THR A 89 9.70 -2.46 24.72
N GLU A 90 10.99 -2.35 24.44
CA GLU A 90 12.08 -2.93 25.22
C GLU A 90 12.16 -2.41 26.65
N ALA A 91 11.66 -1.19 26.93
CA ALA A 91 11.64 -0.63 28.28
C ALA A 91 10.60 -1.29 29.19
N PHE A 92 9.59 -1.93 28.61
CA PHE A 92 8.48 -2.54 29.34
C PHE A 92 8.53 -4.07 29.31
N GLY A 93 9.06 -4.65 28.23
CA GLY A 93 9.15 -6.11 28.06
C GLY A 93 7.79 -6.80 28.20
N ALA A 94 7.80 -8.05 28.67
CA ALA A 94 6.59 -8.85 28.85
C ALA A 94 5.75 -8.46 30.10
N ARG A 95 6.24 -7.53 30.93
CA ARG A 95 5.59 -7.15 32.20
C ARG A 95 4.18 -6.62 31.98
N ILE A 96 3.97 -5.83 30.93
CA ILE A 96 2.67 -5.22 30.65
C ILE A 96 1.65 -6.30 30.23
N HIS A 97 2.07 -7.32 29.48
CA HIS A 97 1.24 -8.47 29.13
C HIS A 97 0.79 -9.24 30.36
N THR A 98 1.69 -9.46 31.32
CA THR A 98 1.34 -10.07 32.62
C THR A 98 0.28 -9.25 33.35
N LEU A 99 0.37 -7.91 33.33
CA LEU A 99 -0.63 -7.03 33.95
C LEU A 99 -1.99 -7.08 33.24
N CYS A 100 -2.02 -7.15 31.90
CA CYS A 100 -3.27 -7.37 31.15
C CYS A 100 -3.94 -8.68 31.57
N MET A 101 -3.16 -9.77 31.60
CA MET A 101 -3.62 -11.10 31.97
C MET A 101 -4.16 -11.15 33.40
N GLN A 102 -3.43 -10.55 34.37
CA GLN A 102 -3.87 -10.43 35.76
C GLN A 102 -5.14 -9.58 35.93
N ALA A 103 -5.35 -8.59 35.05
CA ALA A 103 -6.56 -7.79 35.02
C ALA A 103 -7.75 -8.48 34.33
N GLY A 104 -7.55 -9.69 33.80
CA GLY A 104 -8.57 -10.46 33.08
C GLY A 104 -8.82 -9.99 31.66
N ALA A 105 -7.90 -9.22 31.06
CA ALA A 105 -8.01 -8.74 29.69
C ALA A 105 -7.15 -9.60 28.74
N ASP A 106 -7.66 -9.81 27.53
CA ASP A 106 -6.83 -10.28 26.42
C ASP A 106 -5.95 -9.12 25.91
N CYS A 107 -4.86 -9.46 25.22
CA CYS A 107 -3.86 -8.47 24.82
C CYS A 107 -3.48 -8.63 23.35
N VAL A 108 -3.41 -7.50 22.64
CA VAL A 108 -2.80 -7.39 21.30
C VAL A 108 -1.62 -6.42 21.40
N ASP A 109 -0.46 -6.76 20.88
CA ASP A 109 0.66 -5.83 20.77
C ASP A 109 1.16 -5.69 19.32
N ILE A 110 1.91 -4.61 19.09
CA ILE A 110 2.63 -4.36 17.83
C ILE A 110 4.16 -4.49 18.03
N ASN A 111 4.58 -5.41 18.90
CA ASN A 111 5.98 -5.59 19.27
C ASN A 111 6.87 -5.89 18.05
N ASP A 112 7.95 -5.12 17.92
CA ASP A 112 8.95 -5.23 16.87
C ASP A 112 10.33 -5.65 17.41
N ASN A 113 10.41 -6.07 18.68
CA ASN A 113 11.65 -6.49 19.32
C ASN A 113 11.68 -8.01 19.59
N LEU A 114 12.71 -8.69 19.08
CA LEU A 114 12.88 -10.14 19.22
C LEU A 114 12.99 -10.59 20.69
N HIS A 115 13.74 -9.88 21.52
CA HIS A 115 13.93 -10.27 22.92
C HIS A 115 12.64 -10.12 23.73
N VAL A 116 11.87 -9.07 23.45
CA VAL A 116 10.54 -8.93 24.02
C VAL A 116 9.62 -10.03 23.53
N ALA A 117 9.65 -10.38 22.24
CA ALA A 117 8.84 -11.47 21.70
C ALA A 117 9.13 -12.80 22.42
N GLN A 118 10.41 -13.17 22.61
CA GLN A 118 10.79 -14.36 23.39
C GLN A 118 10.24 -14.33 24.81
N SER A 119 10.31 -13.18 25.47
CA SER A 119 9.79 -13.01 26.84
C SER A 119 8.27 -13.11 26.89
N VAL A 120 7.57 -12.65 25.86
CA VAL A 120 6.10 -12.78 25.75
C VAL A 120 5.72 -14.23 25.49
N TYR A 121 6.42 -14.96 24.62
CA TYR A 121 6.18 -16.40 24.44
C TYR A 121 6.38 -17.22 25.70
N ALA A 122 7.32 -16.84 26.56
CA ALA A 122 7.51 -17.50 27.85
C ALA A 122 6.30 -17.37 28.80
N LEU A 123 5.34 -16.48 28.49
CA LEU A 123 4.07 -16.37 29.22
C LEU A 123 3.01 -17.38 28.76
N HIS A 124 3.28 -18.23 27.76
CA HIS A 124 2.26 -19.12 27.17
C HIS A 124 1.50 -19.94 28.22
N ASP A 125 2.21 -20.67 29.10
CA ASP A 125 1.57 -21.52 30.10
C ASP A 125 0.79 -20.70 31.14
N GLN A 126 1.29 -19.51 31.50
CA GLN A 126 0.60 -18.60 32.42
C GLN A 126 -0.68 -18.06 31.79
N ALA A 127 -0.64 -17.71 30.49
CA ALA A 127 -1.81 -17.27 29.74
C ALA A 127 -2.85 -18.37 29.61
N CYS A 128 -2.42 -19.62 29.36
CA CYS A 128 -3.29 -20.80 29.38
C CYS A 128 -3.96 -20.97 30.76
N ALA A 129 -3.19 -20.92 31.84
CA ALA A 129 -3.72 -21.06 33.20
C ALA A 129 -4.69 -19.93 33.60
N ALA A 130 -4.46 -18.72 33.10
CA ALA A 130 -5.33 -17.57 33.34
C ALA A 130 -6.57 -17.52 32.41
N GLY A 131 -6.66 -18.41 31.43
CA GLY A 131 -7.71 -18.37 30.41
C GLY A 131 -7.66 -17.11 29.55
N ARG A 132 -6.46 -16.56 29.28
CA ARG A 132 -6.26 -15.33 28.53
C ARG A 132 -5.47 -15.55 27.25
N ARG A 133 -5.72 -14.68 26.27
CA ARG A 133 -5.09 -14.71 24.95
C ARG A 133 -4.19 -13.50 24.78
N ILE A 134 -2.95 -13.74 24.36
CA ILE A 134 -1.97 -12.71 24.04
C ILE A 134 -1.60 -12.89 22.58
N TYR A 135 -1.77 -11.83 21.78
CA TYR A 135 -1.40 -11.78 20.39
C TYR A 135 -0.24 -10.81 20.23
N THR A 136 0.94 -11.32 19.90
CA THR A 136 2.18 -10.54 19.85
C THR A 136 2.70 -10.38 18.42
N GLY A 137 3.23 -9.20 18.11
CA GLY A 137 3.81 -8.89 16.81
C GLY A 137 2.77 -8.63 15.72
N MET A 138 1.69 -7.92 16.02
CA MET A 138 0.56 -7.68 15.11
C MET A 138 0.75 -6.40 14.30
N GLY A 139 1.92 -6.27 13.66
CA GLY A 139 2.34 -5.06 12.95
C GLY A 139 2.74 -5.29 11.50
N LEU A 140 3.65 -4.46 10.99
CA LEU A 140 4.21 -4.62 9.65
C LEU A 140 5.18 -5.81 9.57
N SER A 141 6.23 -5.78 10.38
CA SER A 141 7.18 -6.88 10.54
C SER A 141 7.67 -6.90 12.00
N PRO A 142 7.25 -7.89 12.79
CA PRO A 142 6.39 -9.04 12.45
C PRO A 142 4.92 -8.64 12.20
N GLY A 143 4.12 -9.58 11.68
CA GLY A 143 2.69 -9.42 11.44
C GLY A 143 2.34 -9.63 9.98
N LEU A 144 2.32 -8.56 9.18
CA LEU A 144 2.03 -8.65 7.75
C LEU A 144 3.09 -9.47 6.98
N SER A 145 4.38 -9.27 7.29
CA SER A 145 5.47 -10.11 6.77
C SER A 145 5.30 -11.58 7.15
N SER A 146 4.79 -11.86 8.36
CA SER A 146 4.54 -13.21 8.85
C SER A 146 3.37 -13.85 8.11
N LEU A 147 2.30 -13.12 7.80
CA LEU A 147 1.21 -13.63 6.96
C LEU A 147 1.73 -14.08 5.59
N MET A 148 2.52 -13.22 4.94
CA MET A 148 3.13 -13.53 3.64
C MET A 148 4.12 -14.72 3.71
N LEU A 149 4.92 -14.79 4.78
CA LEU A 149 5.84 -15.91 5.02
C LEU A 149 5.09 -17.23 5.18
N MET A 150 4.05 -17.23 6.01
CA MET A 150 3.30 -18.45 6.30
C MET A 150 2.47 -18.91 5.11
N GLU A 151 1.93 -18.01 4.29
CA GLU A 151 1.28 -18.38 3.02
C GLU A 151 2.25 -19.15 2.11
N LEU A 152 3.45 -18.61 1.91
CA LEU A 152 4.47 -19.30 1.12
C LEU A 152 4.99 -20.60 1.75
N ALA A 153 4.95 -20.72 3.07
CA ALA A 153 5.35 -21.94 3.79
C ALA A 153 4.28 -23.04 3.70
N ASP A 154 3.01 -22.68 3.86
CA ASP A 154 1.85 -23.57 3.74
C ASP A 154 1.73 -24.10 2.30
N GLU A 155 2.06 -23.28 1.30
CA GLU A 155 2.12 -23.67 -0.11
C GLU A 155 3.39 -24.45 -0.50
N HIS A 156 4.28 -24.72 0.45
CA HIS A 156 5.56 -25.40 0.20
C HIS A 156 6.39 -24.71 -0.89
N ALA A 157 6.35 -23.38 -0.92
CA ALA A 157 6.97 -22.60 -1.99
C ALA A 157 8.50 -22.68 -2.00
N SER A 158 9.15 -23.19 -0.95
CA SER A 158 10.59 -23.48 -0.90
C SER A 158 10.83 -24.98 -0.71
N SER A 159 11.68 -25.56 -1.57
CA SER A 159 12.13 -26.96 -1.39
C SER A 159 13.18 -27.12 -0.29
N ALA A 160 13.90 -26.04 0.05
CA ALA A 160 14.96 -26.04 1.05
C ALA A 160 14.52 -25.46 2.41
N GLY A 161 13.28 -24.95 2.50
CA GLY A 161 12.78 -24.21 3.66
C GLY A 161 13.42 -22.82 3.83
N VAL A 162 13.92 -22.21 2.76
CA VAL A 162 14.71 -20.99 2.79
C VAL A 162 13.88 -19.81 2.33
N TYR A 163 13.71 -18.81 3.18
CA TYR A 163 12.89 -17.63 2.90
C TYR A 163 13.63 -16.31 3.16
N ARG A 164 13.21 -15.27 2.46
CA ARG A 164 13.74 -13.90 2.56
C ARG A 164 12.60 -12.92 2.79
N CYS A 165 12.80 -11.97 3.69
CA CYS A 165 11.93 -10.82 3.87
C CYS A 165 12.72 -9.54 3.58
N ARG A 166 12.20 -8.69 2.69
CA ARG A 166 12.82 -7.43 2.25
C ARG A 166 11.82 -6.30 2.41
N LEU A 167 12.18 -5.29 3.20
CA LEU A 167 11.35 -4.12 3.44
C LEU A 167 11.98 -2.86 2.86
N TYR A 168 11.17 -2.04 2.21
CA TYR A 168 11.52 -0.67 1.84
C TYR A 168 10.53 0.29 2.50
N MET A 169 11.05 1.34 3.13
CA MET A 169 10.26 2.40 3.75
C MET A 169 10.75 3.76 3.24
N GLY A 170 9.91 4.43 2.46
CA GLY A 170 10.12 5.79 2.02
C GLY A 170 10.00 6.82 3.15
N ALA A 171 10.50 8.04 2.93
CA ALA A 171 10.52 9.10 3.95
C ALA A 171 9.26 9.99 3.98
N GLY A 172 8.23 9.71 3.17
CA GLY A 172 7.09 10.60 2.92
C GLY A 172 6.18 10.89 4.12
N TYR A 173 6.20 10.07 5.17
CA TYR A 173 5.30 10.25 6.33
C TYR A 173 6.00 10.80 7.59
N GLY A 174 7.32 10.84 7.59
CA GLY A 174 8.09 10.99 8.83
C GLY A 174 7.87 9.81 9.77
N GLY A 175 8.21 9.95 11.05
CA GLY A 175 8.07 8.85 12.01
C GLY A 175 7.69 9.27 13.43
N GLY A 176 7.13 8.33 14.19
CA GLY A 176 6.78 8.54 15.60
C GLY A 176 8.01 8.65 16.50
N LYS A 177 7.90 9.33 17.65
CA LYS A 177 9.02 9.60 18.58
C LYS A 177 9.70 8.33 19.13
N THR A 178 9.00 7.20 19.14
CA THR A 178 9.49 5.93 19.70
C THR A 178 10.15 5.04 18.64
N SER A 179 9.74 5.11 17.38
CA SER A 179 10.28 4.26 16.31
C SER A 179 11.81 4.35 16.09
N PRO A 180 12.50 5.49 16.34
CA PRO A 180 13.96 5.51 16.29
C PRO A 180 14.65 4.60 17.31
N TYR A 181 14.02 4.32 18.45
CA TYR A 181 14.61 3.43 19.46
C TYR A 181 14.66 1.99 18.95
N ALA A 182 13.55 1.51 18.37
CA ALA A 182 13.50 0.19 17.72
C ALA A 182 14.49 0.09 16.54
N MET A 183 14.61 1.16 15.74
CA MET A 183 15.60 1.20 14.66
C MET A 183 17.04 1.11 15.18
N LEU A 184 17.36 1.79 16.28
CA LEU A 184 18.69 1.74 16.88
C LEU A 184 19.01 0.36 17.45
N ASP A 185 18.02 -0.36 18.01
CA ASP A 185 18.20 -1.75 18.47
C ASP A 185 18.60 -2.71 17.35
N ASN A 186 18.12 -2.44 16.13
CA ASN A 186 18.48 -3.23 14.96
C ASN A 186 19.93 -3.02 14.52
N PHE A 187 20.59 -1.94 14.95
CA PHE A 187 22.00 -1.70 14.67
C PHE A 187 22.88 -2.48 15.63
N SER A 188 23.05 -3.77 15.35
CA SER A 188 23.85 -4.69 16.15
C SER A 188 24.96 -5.34 15.34
N SER A 189 26.10 -5.61 15.99
CA SER A 189 27.19 -6.41 15.41
C SER A 189 26.86 -7.91 15.36
N ARG A 190 25.83 -8.33 16.08
CA ARG A 190 25.28 -9.68 16.07
C ARG A 190 23.80 -9.67 15.76
N CYS A 191 23.38 -10.53 14.86
CA CYS A 191 21.98 -10.73 14.53
C CYS A 191 21.53 -12.08 15.09
N THR A 192 20.42 -12.10 15.81
CA THR A 192 19.75 -13.33 16.22
C THR A 192 18.56 -13.56 15.30
N GLY A 193 18.48 -14.75 14.72
CA GLY A 193 17.44 -15.09 13.76
C GLY A 193 17.17 -16.58 13.73
N TRP A 194 16.26 -16.98 12.83
CA TRP A 194 15.91 -18.37 12.60
C TRP A 194 16.76 -18.93 11.46
N PHE A 195 17.68 -19.83 11.79
CA PHE A 195 18.64 -20.40 10.86
C PHE A 195 18.85 -21.87 11.22
N ASP A 196 18.90 -22.75 10.23
CA ASP A 196 19.04 -24.20 10.42
C ASP A 196 17.99 -24.78 11.40
N ASN A 197 16.73 -24.37 11.27
CA ASN A 197 15.62 -24.80 12.14
C ASN A 197 15.77 -24.45 13.63
N ARG A 198 16.60 -23.45 13.95
CA ARG A 198 16.78 -23.03 15.34
C ARG A 198 17.00 -21.54 15.46
N LEU A 199 16.64 -21.01 16.62
CA LEU A 199 17.00 -19.65 17.00
C LEU A 199 18.50 -19.61 17.32
N GLN A 200 19.28 -18.87 16.53
CA GLN A 200 20.72 -18.73 16.76
C GLN A 200 21.21 -17.32 16.48
N SER A 201 22.27 -16.94 17.19
CA SER A 201 22.94 -15.65 17.06
C SER A 201 24.22 -15.81 16.25
N ALA A 202 24.39 -14.98 15.22
CA ALA A 202 25.56 -14.95 14.36
C ALA A 202 26.08 -13.51 14.19
N PRO A 203 27.33 -13.30 13.71
CA PRO A 203 27.76 -11.98 13.26
C PRO A 203 26.79 -11.41 12.23
N THR A 204 26.44 -10.13 12.35
CA THR A 204 25.47 -9.51 11.43
C THR A 204 25.99 -9.54 9.99
N PRO A 205 25.23 -10.10 9.03
CA PRO A 205 25.68 -10.31 7.65
C PRO A 205 25.60 -9.03 6.80
N TRP A 206 26.39 -8.01 7.16
CA TRP A 206 26.35 -6.71 6.50
C TRP A 206 26.65 -6.75 4.98
N ARG A 207 27.55 -7.63 4.54
CA ARG A 207 28.02 -7.71 3.14
C ARG A 207 28.27 -9.14 2.70
N ASP A 208 27.20 -9.93 2.67
CA ASP A 208 27.21 -11.37 2.38
C ASP A 208 26.69 -11.69 0.96
N GLY A 209 26.75 -10.73 0.03
CA GLY A 209 26.19 -10.87 -1.32
C GLY A 209 24.66 -10.62 -1.41
N ARG A 210 23.92 -10.63 -0.29
CA ARG A 210 22.46 -10.37 -0.25
C ARG A 210 22.09 -8.98 0.28
N HIS A 211 23.08 -8.11 0.40
CA HIS A 211 22.96 -6.78 0.99
C HIS A 211 22.42 -5.71 0.04
N LEU A 212 22.24 -6.05 -1.24
CA LEU A 212 21.62 -5.19 -2.24
C LEU A 212 20.33 -5.85 -2.73
N PHE A 213 19.27 -5.07 -2.88
CA PHE A 213 18.01 -5.56 -3.44
C PHE A 213 17.29 -4.48 -4.23
N GLN A 214 16.74 -4.85 -5.39
CA GLN A 214 15.99 -3.94 -6.23
C GLN A 214 14.51 -3.99 -5.88
N PHE A 215 13.99 -2.89 -5.34
CA PHE A 215 12.57 -2.73 -5.04
C PHE A 215 11.79 -2.18 -6.24
N PRO A 216 10.46 -2.42 -6.31
CA PRO A 216 9.61 -1.84 -7.34
C PRO A 216 9.75 -0.32 -7.44
N GLY A 217 9.82 0.20 -8.65
CA GLY A 217 9.98 1.63 -8.93
C GLY A 217 11.35 2.22 -8.59
N HIS A 218 12.36 1.41 -8.23
CA HIS A 218 13.75 1.85 -8.09
C HIS A 218 14.62 1.35 -9.24
N ALA A 219 15.31 2.29 -9.90
CA ALA A 219 16.22 1.97 -11.01
C ALA A 219 17.49 1.22 -10.57
N GLN A 220 17.88 1.33 -9.30
CA GLN A 220 19.07 0.69 -8.74
C GLN A 220 18.71 -0.11 -7.49
N ALA A 221 19.48 -1.18 -7.25
CA ALA A 221 19.39 -1.93 -6.01
C ALA A 221 19.82 -1.07 -4.81
N LEU A 222 19.11 -1.20 -3.70
CA LEU A 222 19.32 -0.43 -2.48
C LEU A 222 20.07 -1.27 -1.44
N GLU A 223 20.94 -0.61 -0.66
CA GLU A 223 21.62 -1.26 0.47
C GLU A 223 20.64 -1.60 1.59
N LEU A 224 20.69 -2.84 2.05
CA LEU A 224 19.82 -3.38 3.10
C LEU A 224 20.55 -3.49 4.44
N ILE A 225 19.80 -3.30 5.52
CA ILE A 225 20.25 -3.48 6.90
C ILE A 225 19.64 -4.79 7.44
N PRO A 226 20.43 -5.82 7.78
CA PRO A 226 19.94 -7.00 8.47
C PRO A 226 19.53 -6.68 9.90
N TYR A 227 18.49 -7.33 10.40
CA TYR A 227 18.01 -7.14 11.77
C TYR A 227 17.52 -8.44 12.39
N SER A 228 17.42 -8.45 13.72
CA SER A 228 16.95 -9.60 14.49
C SER A 228 15.42 -9.63 14.48
N SER A 229 14.86 -10.28 13.44
CA SER A 229 13.41 -10.34 13.19
C SER A 229 12.65 -11.02 14.35
N PRO A 230 11.62 -10.38 14.94
CA PRO A 230 10.79 -11.02 15.96
C PRO A 230 10.04 -12.27 15.48
N GLU A 231 9.80 -12.40 14.17
CA GLU A 231 9.27 -13.61 13.53
C GLU A 231 10.05 -14.87 13.93
N ALA A 232 11.36 -14.75 14.19
CA ALA A 232 12.19 -15.85 14.63
C ALA A 232 11.75 -16.45 15.98
N ALA A 233 11.17 -15.65 16.88
CA ALA A 233 10.59 -16.17 18.12
C ALA A 233 9.27 -16.91 17.86
N GLY A 234 8.46 -16.46 16.89
CA GLY A 234 7.25 -17.16 16.47
C GLY A 234 7.53 -18.50 15.81
N LEU A 235 8.56 -18.56 14.95
CA LEU A 235 9.03 -19.82 14.37
C LEU A 235 9.57 -20.79 15.43
N ALA A 236 10.28 -20.28 16.45
CA ALA A 236 10.73 -21.11 17.58
C ALA A 236 9.55 -21.67 18.38
N ALA A 237 8.52 -20.87 18.64
CA ALA A 237 7.31 -21.31 19.33
C ALA A 237 6.51 -22.32 18.49
N LEU A 238 6.45 -22.12 17.17
CA LEU A 238 5.80 -23.05 16.24
C LEU A 238 6.53 -24.39 16.19
N ALA A 239 7.86 -24.38 16.03
CA ALA A 239 8.70 -25.58 15.97
C ALA A 239 8.63 -26.43 17.26
N ALA A 240 8.38 -25.79 18.41
CA ALA A 240 8.17 -26.50 19.68
C ALA A 240 6.83 -27.26 19.74
N ARG A 241 5.85 -26.89 18.90
CA ARG A 241 4.49 -27.46 18.90
C ARG A 241 4.24 -28.41 17.73
N GLN A 242 4.87 -28.15 16.58
CA GLN A 242 4.69 -28.94 15.37
C GLN A 242 5.92 -28.87 14.45
N ALA A 243 6.06 -29.86 13.57
CA ALA A 243 7.02 -29.78 12.48
C ALA A 243 6.69 -28.58 11.59
N GLN A 244 7.73 -27.84 11.19
CA GLN A 244 7.58 -26.63 10.40
C GLN A 244 8.57 -26.66 9.23
N SER A 245 8.16 -26.14 8.07
CA SER A 245 8.90 -26.26 6.80
C SER A 245 9.95 -25.16 6.59
N ILE A 246 10.00 -24.15 7.45
CA ILE A 246 10.90 -22.99 7.33
C ILE A 246 12.22 -23.31 8.05
N ARG A 247 13.27 -23.59 7.30
CA ARG A 247 14.63 -23.77 7.82
C ARG A 247 15.32 -22.45 8.16
N ASP A 248 15.23 -21.47 7.25
CA ASP A 248 15.96 -20.21 7.31
C ASP A 248 15.05 -19.01 6.99
N LEU A 249 15.12 -17.96 7.82
CA LEU A 249 14.53 -16.66 7.53
C LEU A 249 15.58 -15.55 7.61
N ASP A 250 15.87 -14.92 6.48
CA ASP A 250 16.73 -13.73 6.42
C ASP A 250 15.89 -12.48 6.19
N SER A 251 15.78 -11.62 7.20
CA SER A 251 15.01 -10.38 7.19
C SER A 251 15.92 -9.15 7.12
N ARG A 252 15.63 -8.24 6.18
CA ARG A 252 16.39 -6.99 6.01
C ARG A 252 15.50 -5.85 5.57
N PHE A 253 15.89 -4.63 5.90
CA PHE A 253 15.15 -3.44 5.52
C PHE A 253 16.02 -2.34 4.91
N HIS A 254 15.39 -1.43 4.17
CA HIS A 254 15.93 -0.14 3.75
C HIS A 254 14.98 0.97 4.20
N VAL A 255 15.53 2.02 4.81
CA VAL A 255 14.81 3.27 5.07
C VAL A 255 15.47 4.35 4.22
N GLN A 256 14.66 5.10 3.48
CA GLN A 256 15.19 6.17 2.62
C GLN A 256 16.08 7.13 3.42
N TYR A 257 17.24 7.49 2.84
CA TYR A 257 18.30 8.30 3.44
C TYR A 257 19.12 7.66 4.57
N LEU A 258 18.80 6.43 5.00
CA LEU A 258 19.62 5.67 5.95
C LEU A 258 20.57 4.74 5.19
N THR A 259 21.87 5.01 5.27
CA THR A 259 22.89 4.17 4.65
C THR A 259 23.26 2.98 5.54
N GLN A 260 23.58 1.84 4.92
CA GLN A 260 24.08 0.68 5.66
C GLN A 260 25.40 1.00 6.36
N ARG A 261 26.26 1.82 5.73
CA ARG A 261 27.53 2.27 6.34
C ARG A 261 27.31 2.96 7.69
N PHE A 262 26.29 3.82 7.79
CA PHE A 262 25.96 4.50 9.04
C PHE A 262 25.48 3.51 10.10
N ALA A 263 24.50 2.66 9.77
CA ALA A 263 23.98 1.61 10.65
C ALA A 263 25.09 0.69 11.18
N ARG A 264 25.97 0.20 10.29
CA ARG A 264 27.11 -0.65 10.65
C ARG A 264 28.12 0.06 11.55
N THR A 265 28.28 1.37 11.40
CA THR A 265 29.18 2.15 12.26
C THR A 265 28.62 2.25 13.66
N LEU A 266 27.33 2.58 13.80
CA LEU A 266 26.65 2.60 15.10
C LEU A 266 26.62 1.21 15.77
N ALA A 267 26.48 0.14 15.00
CA ALA A 267 26.48 -1.23 15.50
C ALA A 267 27.78 -1.68 16.20
N ARG A 268 28.88 -0.94 16.01
CA ARG A 268 30.15 -1.18 16.70
C ARG A 268 30.18 -0.55 18.10
N TRP A 269 29.22 0.31 18.41
CA TRP A 269 29.15 1.03 19.67
C TRP A 269 28.06 0.46 20.56
N ARG A 270 28.38 0.24 21.84
CA ARG A 270 27.36 0.01 22.87
C ARG A 270 26.89 1.37 23.37
N LEU A 271 25.79 1.87 22.82
CA LEU A 271 25.24 3.15 23.20
C LEU A 271 24.74 3.10 24.65
N SER A 272 25.21 4.04 25.49
CA SER A 272 24.60 4.30 26.80
C SER A 272 23.16 4.83 26.63
N PRO A 273 22.29 4.75 27.66
CA PRO A 273 20.92 5.28 27.58
C PRO A 273 20.86 6.75 27.11
N ARG A 274 21.76 7.60 27.63
CA ARG A 274 21.85 9.02 27.21
C ARG A 274 22.20 9.18 25.73
N GLN A 275 23.14 8.38 25.22
CA GLN A 275 23.50 8.41 23.80
C GLN A 275 22.36 7.88 22.92
N ARG A 276 21.67 6.83 23.38
CA ARG A 276 20.50 6.27 22.72
C ARG A 276 19.38 7.30 22.59
N ASP A 277 19.07 8.04 23.66
CA ASP A 277 18.11 9.15 23.63
C ASP A 277 18.54 10.27 22.67
N PHE A 278 19.84 10.62 22.68
CA PHE A 278 20.38 11.62 21.76
C PHE A 278 20.20 11.22 20.29
N PHE A 279 20.60 10.00 19.92
CA PHE A 279 20.44 9.49 18.56
C PHE A 279 18.97 9.34 18.20
N ALA A 280 18.13 8.79 19.07
CA ALA A 280 16.70 8.66 18.81
C ALA A 280 16.04 10.03 18.54
N GLY A 281 16.39 11.05 19.33
CA GLY A 281 15.95 12.43 19.09
C GLY A 281 16.47 13.02 17.78
N MET A 282 17.72 12.73 17.39
CA MET A 282 18.28 13.12 16.09
C MET A 282 17.52 12.48 14.93
N PHE A 283 17.30 11.17 14.99
CA PHE A 283 16.54 10.41 13.99
C PHE A 283 15.11 10.91 13.86
N TYR A 284 14.42 11.17 14.98
CA TYR A 284 13.08 11.74 14.95
C TYR A 284 13.05 13.11 14.26
N ARG A 285 13.92 14.04 14.67
CA ARG A 285 13.99 15.39 14.04
C ARG A 285 14.34 15.31 12.56
N SER A 286 15.30 14.44 12.22
CA SER A 286 15.70 14.21 10.84
C SER A 286 14.54 13.67 10.02
N GLY A 287 13.82 12.63 10.49
CA GLY A 287 12.64 12.09 9.82
C GLY A 287 11.53 13.13 9.61
N GLN A 288 11.28 13.98 10.61
CA GLN A 288 10.31 15.07 10.50
C GLN A 288 10.72 16.15 9.49
N SER A 289 12.02 16.36 9.26
CA SER A 289 12.54 17.26 8.24
C SER A 289 12.56 16.60 6.85
N MET A 290 12.95 15.32 6.76
CA MET A 290 13.11 14.59 5.50
C MET A 290 11.79 14.41 4.75
N LYS A 291 10.66 14.29 5.45
CA LYS A 291 9.33 14.18 4.81
C LYS A 291 8.92 15.40 3.97
N GLN A 292 9.60 16.55 4.16
CA GLN A 292 9.36 17.77 3.39
C GLN A 292 10.25 17.87 2.14
N ARG A 293 11.14 16.90 1.91
CA ARG A 293 11.97 16.88 0.70
C ARG A 293 11.13 16.51 -0.52
N LYS A 294 11.46 17.10 -1.66
CA LYS A 294 10.77 16.84 -2.94
C LYS A 294 10.90 15.39 -3.41
N ASP A 295 11.97 14.71 -3.01
CA ASP A 295 12.26 13.32 -3.30
C ASP A 295 11.85 12.36 -2.16
N ALA A 296 11.14 12.85 -1.13
CA ALA A 296 10.64 11.99 -0.04
C ALA A 296 9.60 11.00 -0.57
N ASP A 297 10.00 9.74 -0.71
CA ASP A 297 9.18 8.69 -1.29
C ASP A 297 8.06 8.32 -0.30
N PRO A 298 6.78 8.35 -0.68
CA PRO A 298 5.70 7.91 0.18
C PRO A 298 5.51 6.38 0.15
N ASP A 299 6.28 5.63 -0.62
CA ASP A 299 6.01 4.21 -0.77
C ASP A 299 6.55 3.36 0.39
N THR A 300 5.81 2.32 0.71
CA THR A 300 6.31 1.18 1.49
C THR A 300 6.19 -0.09 0.64
N CYS A 301 7.20 -0.95 0.70
CA CYS A 301 7.18 -2.26 0.05
C CYS A 301 7.64 -3.35 1.01
N VAL A 302 6.93 -4.48 1.00
CA VAL A 302 7.33 -5.73 1.65
C VAL A 302 7.39 -6.81 0.60
N TRP A 303 8.50 -7.52 0.52
CA TRP A 303 8.69 -8.62 -0.40
C TRP A 303 9.18 -9.84 0.37
N VAL A 304 8.36 -10.90 0.37
CA VAL A 304 8.69 -12.19 0.99
C VAL A 304 8.80 -13.25 -0.09
N TYR A 305 9.91 -13.99 -0.14
CA TYR A 305 10.16 -14.93 -1.24
C TYR A 305 11.02 -16.15 -0.83
N PRO A 306 10.84 -17.30 -1.49
CA PRO A 306 11.61 -18.51 -1.24
C PRO A 306 12.94 -18.53 -2.02
N ASP A 307 13.89 -19.35 -1.57
CA ASP A 307 15.06 -19.83 -2.33
C ASP A 307 15.88 -18.75 -3.07
N ASP A 308 16.04 -17.57 -2.47
CA ASP A 308 16.71 -16.43 -3.13
C ASP A 308 16.09 -16.06 -4.52
N SER A 309 14.80 -16.37 -4.73
CA SER A 309 14.05 -16.22 -6.01
C SER A 309 12.86 -15.24 -5.86
N PRO A 310 13.07 -13.91 -5.94
CA PRO A 310 12.03 -12.89 -5.68
C PRO A 310 10.76 -13.02 -6.53
N GLU A 311 10.88 -13.46 -7.78
CA GLU A 311 9.78 -13.68 -8.72
C GLU A 311 8.80 -14.78 -8.29
N ARG A 312 9.22 -15.66 -7.37
CA ARG A 312 8.37 -16.69 -6.74
C ARG A 312 7.73 -16.20 -5.44
N GLY A 313 7.94 -14.93 -5.08
CA GLY A 313 7.49 -14.35 -3.84
C GLY A 313 6.13 -13.65 -3.90
N LEU A 314 5.75 -13.11 -2.74
CA LEU A 314 4.63 -12.20 -2.55
C LEU A 314 5.17 -10.79 -2.34
N VAL A 315 4.48 -9.81 -2.93
CA VAL A 315 4.81 -8.40 -2.85
C VAL A 315 3.62 -7.63 -2.31
N LEU A 316 3.87 -6.77 -1.34
CA LEU A 316 3.04 -5.62 -1.02
C LEU A 316 3.78 -4.38 -1.45
N HIS A 317 3.09 -3.47 -2.14
CA HIS A 317 3.68 -2.20 -2.58
C HIS A 317 2.59 -1.14 -2.72
N GLY A 318 2.86 0.06 -2.21
CA GLY A 318 2.10 1.25 -2.59
C GLY A 318 2.34 2.47 -1.72
N VAL A 319 1.55 3.51 -1.99
CA VAL A 319 1.54 4.80 -1.29
C VAL A 319 0.85 4.65 0.07
N ILE A 320 1.55 4.04 1.01
CA ILE A 320 1.08 3.71 2.35
C ILE A 320 2.25 3.73 3.33
N SER A 321 2.05 4.26 4.54
CA SER A 321 3.12 4.30 5.53
C SER A 321 3.30 2.97 6.25
N SER A 322 4.50 2.71 6.77
CA SER A 322 4.74 1.57 7.65
C SER A 322 3.88 1.60 8.91
N TYR A 323 3.50 2.78 9.39
CA TYR A 323 2.59 2.95 10.54
C TYR A 323 1.14 2.59 10.19
N ASP A 324 0.68 2.90 8.98
CA ASP A 324 -0.63 2.46 8.49
C ASP A 324 -0.66 0.94 8.40
N LEU A 325 0.35 0.33 7.77
CA LEU A 325 0.43 -1.14 7.66
C LEU A 325 0.47 -1.81 9.04
N THR A 326 1.24 -1.24 9.99
CA THR A 326 1.28 -1.73 11.38
C THR A 326 -0.08 -1.61 12.06
N ALA A 327 -0.72 -0.45 11.96
CA ALA A 327 -2.03 -0.20 12.58
C ALA A 327 -3.12 -1.10 12.00
N LEU A 328 -3.18 -1.22 10.68
CA LEU A 328 -4.22 -1.98 9.98
C LEU A 328 -4.07 -3.48 10.17
N THR A 329 -2.83 -3.98 10.35
CA THR A 329 -2.60 -5.39 10.75
C THR A 329 -3.12 -5.66 12.16
N ALA A 330 -2.89 -4.73 13.10
CA ALA A 330 -3.47 -4.84 14.43
C ALA A 330 -5.00 -4.75 14.39
N CYS A 331 -5.56 -3.84 13.58
CA CYS A 331 -7.01 -3.72 13.41
C CYS A 331 -7.62 -4.99 12.83
N ALA A 332 -7.02 -5.60 11.81
CA ALA A 332 -7.54 -6.85 11.24
C ALA A 332 -7.60 -7.98 12.29
N LEU A 333 -6.60 -8.08 13.17
CA LEU A 333 -6.67 -9.02 14.28
C LEU A 333 -7.79 -8.65 15.29
N ILE A 334 -7.97 -7.37 15.58
CA ILE A 334 -9.06 -6.90 16.46
C ILE A 334 -10.43 -7.19 15.83
N ASP A 335 -10.54 -7.06 14.52
CA ASP A 335 -11.74 -7.38 13.76
C ASP A 335 -12.04 -8.89 13.85
N ALA A 336 -11.01 -9.73 13.73
CA ALA A 336 -11.14 -11.17 13.97
C ALA A 336 -11.55 -11.49 15.41
N TYR A 337 -11.02 -10.73 16.39
CA TYR A 337 -11.37 -10.87 17.80
C TYR A 337 -12.84 -10.54 18.05
N LEU A 338 -13.32 -9.43 17.49
CA LEU A 338 -14.71 -8.97 17.60
C LEU A 338 -15.68 -9.93 16.88
N ALA A 339 -15.27 -10.45 15.73
CA ALA A 339 -16.01 -11.45 14.97
C ALA A 339 -15.95 -12.87 15.57
N GLN A 340 -15.20 -13.06 16.68
CA GLN A 340 -14.94 -14.36 17.30
C GLN A 340 -14.34 -15.39 16.34
N ALA A 341 -13.59 -14.92 15.34
CA ALA A 341 -12.90 -15.75 14.35
C ALA A 341 -11.54 -16.29 14.83
N LEU A 342 -11.04 -15.79 15.97
CA LEU A 342 -9.79 -16.25 16.57
C LEU A 342 -9.98 -17.56 17.37
N PRO A 343 -8.91 -18.35 17.59
CA PRO A 343 -9.00 -19.57 18.39
C PRO A 343 -9.55 -19.30 19.80
N ALA A 344 -10.44 -20.19 20.27
CA ALA A 344 -10.99 -20.10 21.61
C ALA A 344 -9.96 -20.46 22.71
N THR A 345 -8.87 -21.14 22.34
CA THR A 345 -7.81 -21.56 23.25
C THR A 345 -7.04 -20.36 23.79
N ALA A 346 -6.81 -20.36 25.10
CA ALA A 346 -5.91 -19.41 25.76
C ALA A 346 -4.43 -19.67 25.40
N GLY A 347 -3.58 -18.68 25.62
CA GLY A 347 -2.15 -18.75 25.34
C GLY A 347 -1.60 -17.55 24.59
N VAL A 348 -0.32 -17.64 24.25
CA VAL A 348 0.40 -16.67 23.40
C VAL A 348 0.42 -17.12 21.94
N PHE A 349 0.02 -16.21 21.05
CA PHE A 349 -0.12 -16.39 19.61
C PHE A 349 0.56 -15.27 18.83
N SER A 350 0.94 -15.61 17.61
CA SER A 350 1.43 -14.74 16.55
C SER A 350 0.89 -15.24 15.21
N MET A 351 1.12 -14.52 14.12
CA MET A 351 0.70 -14.99 12.79
C MET A 351 1.27 -16.37 12.42
N GLU A 352 2.51 -16.66 12.81
CA GLU A 352 3.17 -17.96 12.59
C GLU A 352 2.47 -19.10 13.33
N THR A 353 1.91 -18.82 14.52
CA THR A 353 1.29 -19.83 15.39
C THR A 353 -0.23 -19.88 15.33
N LEU A 354 -0.87 -18.91 14.66
CA LEU A 354 -2.30 -18.94 14.37
C LEU A 354 -2.62 -20.03 13.34
N PRO A 355 -3.85 -20.58 13.31
CA PRO A 355 -4.27 -21.51 12.27
C PRO A 355 -4.30 -20.86 10.87
N ALA A 356 -4.09 -21.67 9.82
CA ALA A 356 -4.13 -21.20 8.43
C ALA A 356 -5.46 -20.54 8.06
N SER A 357 -6.60 -21.06 8.54
CA SER A 357 -7.92 -20.48 8.33
C SER A 357 -8.05 -19.06 8.89
N VAL A 358 -7.43 -18.81 10.06
CA VAL A 358 -7.40 -17.47 10.67
C VAL A 358 -6.50 -16.54 9.87
N ARG A 359 -5.32 -17.01 9.43
CA ARG A 359 -4.44 -16.21 8.55
C ARG A 359 -5.13 -15.81 7.23
N GLN A 360 -5.89 -16.73 6.64
CA GLN A 360 -6.67 -16.46 5.43
C GLN A 360 -7.75 -15.40 5.70
N TRP A 361 -8.47 -15.52 6.82
CA TRP A 361 -9.46 -14.52 7.26
C TRP A 361 -8.80 -13.14 7.42
N LEU A 362 -7.65 -13.07 8.09
CA LEU A 362 -6.91 -11.81 8.32
C LEU A 362 -6.44 -11.18 7.01
N THR A 363 -5.99 -12.00 6.05
CA THR A 363 -5.57 -11.53 4.73
C THR A 363 -6.74 -10.94 3.95
N GLN A 364 -7.93 -11.56 4.04
CA GLN A 364 -9.16 -11.05 3.42
C GLN A 364 -9.63 -9.75 4.09
N ASP A 365 -9.61 -9.68 5.42
CA ASP A 365 -10.01 -8.46 6.14
C ASP A 365 -9.03 -7.29 5.87
N LEU A 366 -7.72 -7.55 5.81
CA LEU A 366 -6.72 -6.56 5.40
C LEU A 366 -6.98 -5.99 4.01
N ALA A 367 -7.44 -6.82 3.07
CA ALA A 367 -7.80 -6.35 1.74
C ALA A 367 -8.92 -5.31 1.78
N SER A 368 -9.89 -5.42 2.70
CA SER A 368 -10.94 -4.40 2.89
C SER A 368 -10.40 -3.06 3.43
N TYR A 369 -9.24 -3.06 4.09
CA TYR A 369 -8.50 -1.84 4.45
C TYR A 369 -7.65 -1.29 3.29
N GLY A 370 -7.66 -1.92 2.12
CA GLY A 370 -6.81 -1.60 0.96
C GLY A 370 -5.36 -2.08 1.10
N VAL A 371 -5.11 -3.03 2.00
CA VAL A 371 -3.81 -3.66 2.23
C VAL A 371 -3.79 -5.02 1.56
N CYS A 372 -3.18 -5.11 0.36
CA CYS A 372 -3.12 -6.34 -0.41
C CYS A 372 -1.67 -6.70 -0.77
N TYR A 373 -1.37 -7.99 -0.79
CA TYR A 373 -0.16 -8.53 -1.40
C TYR A 373 -0.51 -9.54 -2.48
N LYS A 374 0.38 -9.73 -3.46
CA LYS A 374 0.19 -10.69 -4.55
C LYS A 374 1.51 -11.21 -5.10
N ARG A 375 1.45 -12.32 -5.82
CA ARG A 375 2.58 -12.87 -6.58
C ARG A 375 2.87 -11.98 -7.78
N THR A 376 4.12 -11.53 -7.92
CA THR A 376 4.55 -10.73 -9.07
C THR A 376 6.09 -10.71 -9.17
N SER A 377 6.59 -10.16 -10.27
CA SER A 377 8.01 -9.95 -10.52
C SER A 377 8.28 -8.51 -10.95
N LEU A 378 9.53 -8.04 -10.87
CA LEU A 378 9.89 -6.73 -11.41
C LEU A 378 9.56 -6.61 -12.91
N ALA A 379 9.73 -7.69 -13.68
CA ALA A 379 9.40 -7.71 -15.10
C ALA A 379 7.89 -7.53 -15.34
N THR A 380 7.06 -8.22 -14.56
CA THR A 380 5.60 -8.07 -14.61
C THR A 380 5.17 -6.65 -14.27
N LEU A 381 5.71 -6.08 -13.18
CA LEU A 381 5.38 -4.71 -12.76
C LEU A 381 5.76 -3.67 -13.82
N VAL A 382 6.91 -3.84 -14.48
CA VAL A 382 7.31 -2.99 -15.61
C VAL A 382 6.36 -3.15 -16.78
N SER A 383 5.96 -4.39 -17.14
CA SER A 383 5.03 -4.63 -18.26
C SER A 383 3.62 -4.06 -18.01
N GLU A 384 3.17 -4.06 -16.76
CA GLU A 384 1.88 -3.50 -16.34
C GLU A 384 1.94 -2.00 -16.02
N GLN A 385 3.11 -1.38 -16.16
CA GLN A 385 3.38 0.00 -15.79
C GLN A 385 3.01 0.34 -14.32
N ARG A 386 3.16 -0.63 -13.41
CA ARG A 386 2.82 -0.50 -11.98
C ARG A 386 4.04 -0.09 -11.14
N TYR A 387 4.38 1.21 -11.19
CA TYR A 387 5.54 1.77 -10.49
C TYR A 387 5.25 2.31 -9.08
N PHE A 388 3.97 2.50 -8.74
CA PHE A 388 3.52 3.17 -7.51
C PHE A 388 2.70 2.24 -6.59
N GLY A 389 2.72 0.95 -6.91
CA GLY A 389 2.00 -0.09 -6.18
C GLY A 389 0.47 -0.02 -6.33
N TRP A 390 -0.22 -0.77 -5.48
CA TRP A 390 -1.69 -0.90 -5.47
C TRP A 390 -2.27 -0.82 -4.07
N SER A 391 -1.44 -0.91 -3.03
CA SER A 391 -1.87 -0.88 -1.63
C SER A 391 -1.90 0.56 -1.11
N ARG A 392 -3.05 0.93 -0.56
CA ARG A 392 -3.31 2.25 0.02
C ARG A 392 -4.43 2.13 1.04
N VAL A 393 -4.39 2.93 2.10
CA VAL A 393 -5.46 2.95 3.09
C VAL A 393 -6.79 3.26 2.42
N SER A 394 -7.72 2.31 2.47
CA SER A 394 -9.10 2.51 2.05
C SER A 394 -9.96 3.02 3.21
N GLN A 395 -10.97 3.79 2.85
CA GLN A 395 -12.02 4.23 3.76
C GLN A 395 -13.38 3.62 3.43
N GLY A 396 -13.47 2.78 2.39
CA GLY A 396 -14.74 2.23 1.90
C GLY A 396 -15.64 3.25 1.17
N GLU A 397 -15.20 4.51 1.06
CA GLU A 397 -15.96 5.59 0.43
C GLU A 397 -15.29 6.05 -0.86
N VAL A 398 -16.06 6.09 -1.96
CA VAL A 398 -15.55 6.51 -3.29
C VAL A 398 -15.00 7.94 -3.28
N GLY A 399 -15.62 8.85 -2.52
CA GLY A 399 -15.20 10.25 -2.41
C GLY A 399 -13.85 10.46 -1.70
N LEU A 400 -13.34 9.42 -1.03
CA LEU A 400 -12.05 9.43 -0.33
C LEU A 400 -10.97 8.65 -1.09
N LEU A 401 -11.30 8.12 -2.28
CA LEU A 401 -10.30 7.52 -3.16
C LEU A 401 -9.31 8.58 -3.69
N PRO A 402 -8.08 8.16 -4.05
CA PRO A 402 -7.07 9.05 -4.60
C PRO A 402 -7.63 9.89 -5.75
N HIS A 403 -7.45 11.20 -5.66
CA HIS A 403 -7.77 12.16 -6.73
C HIS A 403 -9.24 12.12 -7.21
N PHE A 404 -10.19 11.68 -6.37
CA PHE A 404 -11.62 11.74 -6.70
C PHE A 404 -12.05 13.16 -7.07
N GLY A 405 -12.68 13.32 -8.24
CA GLY A 405 -13.10 14.63 -8.77
C GLY A 405 -11.94 15.57 -9.14
N GLN A 406 -10.72 15.05 -9.25
CA GLN A 406 -9.54 15.78 -9.69
C GLN A 406 -9.03 15.24 -11.02
N ASN A 407 -8.21 16.04 -11.69
CA ASN A 407 -7.56 15.69 -12.94
C ASN A 407 -6.06 16.01 -12.91
N TRP A 408 -5.34 15.63 -13.96
CA TRP A 408 -3.89 15.80 -14.07
C TRP A 408 -3.37 17.21 -13.71
N TYR A 409 -4.15 18.26 -13.99
CA TYR A 409 -3.78 19.65 -13.73
C TYR A 409 -4.30 20.21 -12.42
N SER A 410 -5.26 19.53 -11.77
CA SER A 410 -5.81 19.96 -10.48
C SER A 410 -5.19 19.22 -9.29
N VAL A 411 -4.47 18.11 -9.51
CA VAL A 411 -3.75 17.41 -8.44
C VAL A 411 -2.54 18.26 -8.00
N PRO A 412 -2.43 18.65 -6.71
CA PRO A 412 -1.45 19.64 -6.28
C PRO A 412 -0.01 19.14 -6.23
N VAL A 413 0.21 17.84 -5.98
CA VAL A 413 1.54 17.24 -5.82
C VAL A 413 1.57 15.88 -6.48
N GLN A 414 2.51 15.71 -7.42
CA GLN A 414 2.78 14.42 -8.05
C GLN A 414 3.72 13.55 -7.23
N HIS A 415 3.69 12.24 -7.45
CA HIS A 415 4.66 11.34 -6.83
C HIS A 415 6.09 11.78 -7.19
N PRO A 416 7.04 11.80 -6.23
CA PRO A 416 8.44 12.16 -6.48
C PRO A 416 9.15 11.42 -7.62
N ARG A 417 8.71 10.21 -7.97
CA ARG A 417 9.29 9.38 -9.03
C ARG A 417 8.66 9.65 -10.41
N MET A 418 7.62 10.46 -10.49
CA MET A 418 6.89 10.75 -11.73
C MET A 418 7.83 11.31 -12.82
N MET A 419 8.50 12.43 -12.54
CA MET A 419 9.41 13.08 -13.48
C MET A 419 10.59 12.17 -13.92
N PRO A 420 11.30 11.47 -13.00
CA PRO A 420 12.29 10.46 -13.38
C PRO A 420 11.75 9.35 -14.29
N LEU A 421 10.54 8.85 -14.01
CA LEU A 421 9.91 7.81 -14.82
C LEU A 421 9.56 8.33 -16.22
N GLN A 422 8.87 9.48 -16.35
CA GLN A 422 8.58 10.10 -17.65
C GLN A 422 9.84 10.23 -18.54
N LYS A 423 10.97 10.64 -17.93
CA LYS A 423 12.25 10.71 -18.64
C LYS A 423 12.74 9.35 -19.10
N THR A 424 12.59 8.31 -18.28
CA THR A 424 12.98 6.93 -18.61
C THR A 424 12.15 6.40 -19.79
N PHE A 425 10.82 6.55 -19.75
CA PHE A 425 9.93 6.17 -20.85
C PHE A 425 10.29 6.85 -22.17
N LEU A 426 10.60 8.16 -22.12
CA LEU A 426 11.07 8.89 -23.31
C LEU A 426 12.38 8.31 -23.84
N LEU A 427 13.38 8.10 -22.98
CA LEU A 427 14.72 7.68 -23.39
C LEU A 427 14.80 6.22 -23.85
N ASP A 428 13.93 5.35 -23.35
CA ASP A 428 13.91 3.92 -23.70
C ASP A 428 12.94 3.61 -24.85
N SER A 429 12.11 4.59 -25.22
CA SER A 429 11.14 4.46 -26.31
C SER A 429 11.75 4.05 -27.64
N ALA A 430 10.97 3.30 -28.43
CA ALA A 430 11.32 2.98 -29.81
C ALA A 430 11.44 4.26 -30.67
N LEU A 431 10.67 5.31 -30.36
CA LEU A 431 10.79 6.63 -30.99
C LEU A 431 12.19 7.21 -30.80
N TRP A 432 12.69 7.26 -29.56
CA TRP A 432 14.00 7.82 -29.28
C TRP A 432 15.13 7.00 -29.87
N ARG A 433 15.02 5.66 -29.86
CA ARG A 433 15.95 4.77 -30.56
C ARG A 433 15.95 5.01 -32.07
N ALA A 434 14.78 5.15 -32.71
CA ALA A 434 14.67 5.48 -34.13
C ALA A 434 15.32 6.83 -34.45
N LEU A 435 15.06 7.86 -33.65
CA LEU A 435 15.69 9.18 -33.81
C LEU A 435 17.22 9.09 -33.68
N LYS A 436 17.75 8.39 -32.68
CA LYS A 436 19.20 8.16 -32.54
C LYS A 436 19.81 7.39 -33.71
N SER A 437 19.10 6.40 -34.24
CA SER A 437 19.59 5.62 -35.39
C SER A 437 19.65 6.46 -36.67
N ARG A 438 18.68 7.37 -36.85
CA ARG A 438 18.58 8.26 -38.00
C ARG A 438 19.51 9.46 -37.90
N LEU A 439 19.72 9.96 -36.68
CA LEU A 439 20.48 11.16 -36.38
C LEU A 439 21.74 10.80 -35.59
N GLY A 440 22.92 11.05 -36.17
CA GLY A 440 24.16 11.03 -35.40
C GLY A 440 24.17 12.09 -34.28
N ALA A 441 25.21 12.10 -33.43
CA ALA A 441 25.28 12.98 -32.26
C ALA A 441 25.03 14.47 -32.55
N LEU A 442 25.63 15.01 -33.63
CA LEU A 442 25.41 16.40 -34.06
C LEU A 442 23.96 16.63 -34.55
N GLY A 443 23.37 15.62 -35.20
CA GLY A 443 21.98 15.65 -35.65
C GLY A 443 21.00 15.67 -34.48
N LEU A 444 21.27 14.88 -33.45
CA LEU A 444 20.50 14.89 -32.19
C LEU A 444 20.59 16.23 -31.48
N ALA A 445 21.77 16.85 -31.40
CA ALA A 445 21.92 18.18 -30.81
C ALA A 445 21.08 19.22 -31.58
N ARG A 446 21.14 19.21 -32.91
CA ARG A 446 20.29 20.07 -33.77
C ARG A 446 18.80 19.78 -33.60
N PHE A 447 18.42 18.51 -33.45
CA PHE A 447 17.05 18.10 -33.17
C PHE A 447 16.55 18.70 -31.85
N VAL A 448 17.33 18.61 -30.78
CA VAL A 448 16.97 19.19 -29.47
C VAL A 448 16.81 20.71 -29.57
N VAL A 449 17.71 21.41 -30.25
CA VAL A 449 17.59 22.87 -30.46
C VAL A 449 16.31 23.22 -31.24
N ARG A 450 16.01 22.47 -32.32
CA ARG A 450 14.79 22.66 -33.11
C ARG A 450 13.53 22.41 -32.28
N PHE A 451 13.53 21.34 -31.48
CA PHE A 451 12.46 21.03 -30.54
C PHE A 451 12.23 22.19 -29.56
N MET A 452 13.29 22.69 -28.91
CA MET A 452 13.17 23.79 -27.93
C MET A 452 12.61 25.07 -28.56
N TRP A 453 13.07 25.42 -29.78
CA TRP A 453 12.55 26.57 -30.50
C TRP A 453 11.08 26.39 -30.89
N ARG A 454 10.72 25.19 -31.37
CA ARG A 454 9.35 24.85 -31.74
C ARG A 454 8.42 24.83 -30.54
N TRP A 455 8.84 24.29 -29.40
CA TRP A 455 8.08 24.30 -28.16
C TRP A 455 7.77 25.74 -27.74
N LYS A 456 8.77 26.63 -27.72
CA LYS A 456 8.56 28.05 -27.43
C LYS A 456 7.58 28.71 -28.42
N ARG A 457 7.65 28.36 -29.70
CA ARG A 457 6.72 28.85 -30.73
C ARG A 457 5.29 28.36 -30.50
N HIS A 458 5.10 27.06 -30.32
CA HIS A 458 3.78 26.46 -30.06
C HIS A 458 3.17 27.02 -28.77
N HIS A 459 3.97 27.18 -27.71
CA HIS A 459 3.49 27.74 -26.45
C HIS A 459 3.02 29.21 -26.58
N ARG A 460 3.66 29.98 -27.47
CA ARG A 460 3.22 31.35 -27.82
C ARG A 460 1.98 31.37 -28.69
N GLN A 461 1.82 30.43 -29.62
CA GLN A 461 0.62 30.32 -30.46
C GLN A 461 -0.63 30.12 -29.58
N LEU A 462 -0.52 29.32 -28.53
CA LEU A 462 -1.61 29.07 -27.58
C LEU A 462 -1.79 30.17 -26.50
N ALA A 463 -1.22 31.37 -26.68
CA ALA A 463 -1.30 32.43 -25.67
C ALA A 463 -2.73 32.91 -25.45
N GLU A 464 -3.48 33.15 -26.52
CA GLU A 464 -4.86 33.62 -26.46
C GLU A 464 -5.78 32.61 -25.77
N VAL A 465 -5.61 31.31 -26.06
CA VAL A 465 -6.34 30.23 -25.40
C VAL A 465 -6.04 30.23 -23.89
N ARG A 466 -4.76 30.30 -23.53
CA ARG A 466 -4.32 30.32 -22.12
C ARG A 466 -4.85 31.52 -21.35
N GLU A 467 -4.89 32.70 -21.97
CA GLU A 467 -5.33 33.95 -21.33
C GLU A 467 -6.85 33.99 -21.12
N ARG A 468 -7.62 33.34 -21.99
CA ARG A 468 -9.10 33.28 -21.89
C ARG A 468 -9.61 32.13 -21.04
N GLY A 469 -8.80 31.11 -20.82
CA GLY A 469 -9.18 29.90 -20.12
C GLY A 469 -9.01 29.97 -18.60
N PRO A 470 -9.51 28.94 -17.87
CA PRO A 470 -9.27 28.79 -16.45
C PRO A 470 -7.79 28.55 -16.14
N ALA A 471 -7.42 28.62 -14.86
CA ALA A 471 -6.03 28.52 -14.40
C ALA A 471 -5.30 27.26 -14.91
N ILE A 472 -6.02 26.14 -15.06
CA ILE A 472 -5.47 24.87 -15.56
C ILE A 472 -4.99 24.95 -17.02
N TYR A 473 -5.43 25.93 -17.83
CA TYR A 473 -4.98 26.09 -19.21
C TYR A 473 -3.51 26.51 -19.30
N THR A 474 -2.96 27.12 -18.25
CA THR A 474 -1.54 27.47 -18.21
C THR A 474 -0.63 26.24 -18.27
N PRO A 475 -0.71 25.29 -17.32
CA PRO A 475 0.07 24.06 -17.41
C PRO A 475 -0.38 23.19 -18.61
N LEU A 476 -1.67 23.15 -18.95
CA LEU A 476 -2.16 22.36 -20.09
C LEU A 476 -1.56 22.81 -21.43
N THR A 477 -1.62 24.10 -21.77
CA THR A 477 -1.04 24.61 -23.02
C THR A 477 0.49 24.46 -23.07
N ARG A 478 1.17 24.48 -21.91
CA ARG A 478 2.61 24.16 -21.82
C ARG A 478 2.88 22.71 -22.21
N ASP A 479 2.10 21.77 -21.70
CA ASP A 479 2.31 20.34 -21.95
C ASP A 479 1.92 19.97 -23.39
N ILE A 480 0.79 20.49 -23.90
CA ILE A 480 0.37 20.28 -25.29
C ILE A 480 1.35 20.88 -26.29
N SER A 481 1.88 22.07 -26.02
CA SER A 481 2.94 22.65 -26.86
C SER A 481 4.24 21.82 -26.82
N MET A 482 4.57 21.19 -25.70
CA MET A 482 5.70 20.27 -25.58
C MET A 482 5.47 19.01 -26.42
N PHE A 483 4.30 18.37 -26.29
CA PHE A 483 3.96 17.15 -27.03
C PHE A 483 3.94 17.37 -28.54
N THR A 484 3.25 18.40 -29.01
CA THR A 484 3.19 18.73 -30.45
C THR A 484 4.55 19.13 -31.01
N ALA A 485 5.38 19.86 -30.25
CA ALA A 485 6.73 20.18 -30.67
C ALA A 485 7.61 18.92 -30.78
N GLY A 486 7.51 18.00 -29.81
CA GLY A 486 8.21 16.73 -29.82
C GLY A 486 7.82 15.86 -31.01
N TYR A 487 6.51 15.62 -31.17
CA TYR A 487 5.97 14.83 -32.27
C TYR A 487 6.30 15.43 -33.64
N SER A 488 5.98 16.70 -33.87
CA SER A 488 6.23 17.32 -35.18
C SER A 488 7.72 17.35 -35.52
N SER A 489 8.61 17.52 -34.53
CA SER A 489 10.06 17.45 -34.77
C SER A 489 10.49 16.04 -35.17
N ALA A 490 9.90 15.01 -34.55
CA ALA A 490 10.15 13.62 -34.94
C ALA A 490 9.58 13.31 -36.33
N ARG A 491 8.38 13.82 -36.64
CA ARG A 491 7.73 13.74 -37.96
C ARG A 491 8.61 14.31 -39.07
N ASP A 492 9.30 15.43 -38.84
CA ASP A 492 10.22 16.02 -39.82
C ASP A 492 11.44 15.14 -40.12
N VAL A 493 11.82 14.26 -39.19
CA VAL A 493 13.02 13.42 -39.31
C VAL A 493 12.70 12.02 -39.86
N LEU A 494 11.61 11.43 -39.37
CA LEU A 494 11.22 10.06 -39.65
C LEU A 494 10.11 9.95 -40.70
N GLY A 495 9.42 11.05 -41.00
CA GLY A 495 8.16 11.04 -41.74
C GLY A 495 6.98 10.59 -40.87
N GLN A 496 5.77 10.99 -41.24
CA GLN A 496 4.55 10.72 -40.46
C GLN A 496 4.27 9.22 -40.30
N ALA A 497 4.43 8.43 -41.37
CA ALA A 497 4.15 6.99 -41.38
C ALA A 497 4.96 6.21 -40.32
N GLN A 498 6.18 6.67 -40.01
CA GLN A 498 7.01 6.07 -38.97
C GLN A 498 6.88 6.80 -37.63
N ALA A 499 6.83 8.14 -37.62
CA ALA A 499 6.80 8.92 -36.39
C ALA A 499 5.51 8.72 -35.58
N LEU A 500 4.34 8.70 -36.24
CA LEU A 500 3.04 8.62 -35.57
C LEU A 500 2.88 7.35 -34.73
N PRO A 501 3.08 6.12 -35.24
CA PRO A 501 2.94 4.91 -34.43
C PRO A 501 3.96 4.86 -33.29
N LEU A 502 5.21 5.28 -33.53
CA LEU A 502 6.25 5.29 -32.49
C LEU A 502 5.95 6.31 -31.38
N TYR A 503 5.43 7.49 -31.75
CA TYR A 503 5.04 8.53 -30.81
C TYR A 503 3.80 8.11 -30.03
N ARG A 504 2.79 7.53 -30.69
CA ARG A 504 1.59 6.98 -30.08
C ARG A 504 1.94 5.93 -29.03
N GLN A 505 2.81 4.97 -29.35
CA GLN A 505 3.24 3.96 -28.39
C GLN A 505 3.90 4.59 -27.16
N MET A 506 4.89 5.47 -27.36
CA MET A 506 5.57 6.17 -26.27
C MET A 506 4.59 6.98 -25.40
N PHE A 507 3.62 7.67 -26.03
CA PHE A 507 2.59 8.45 -25.34
C PHE A 507 1.70 7.55 -24.49
N LEU A 508 1.20 6.44 -25.05
CA LEU A 508 0.32 5.51 -24.32
C LEU A 508 1.05 4.77 -23.21
N ASP A 509 2.33 4.39 -23.40
CA ASP A 509 3.13 3.77 -22.34
C ASP A 509 3.34 4.72 -21.17
N THR A 510 3.69 5.97 -21.46
CA THR A 510 3.87 7.01 -20.44
C THR A 510 2.53 7.34 -19.77
N GLY A 511 1.46 7.47 -20.56
CA GLY A 511 0.11 7.73 -20.09
C GLY A 511 -0.41 6.62 -19.18
N ALA A 512 -0.17 5.35 -19.51
CA ALA A 512 -0.55 4.22 -18.64
C ALA A 512 0.14 4.32 -17.27
N MET A 513 1.43 4.64 -17.24
CA MET A 513 2.17 4.88 -15.98
C MET A 513 1.59 6.06 -15.19
N GLU A 514 1.29 7.18 -15.85
CA GLU A 514 0.71 8.37 -15.22
C GLU A 514 -0.70 8.10 -14.67
N MET A 515 -1.53 7.40 -15.43
CA MET A 515 -2.91 7.06 -15.06
C MET A 515 -2.98 6.02 -13.95
N ASN A 516 -2.05 5.05 -13.91
CA ASN A 516 -1.89 4.10 -12.80
C ASN A 516 -1.55 4.79 -11.46
N TRP A 517 -1.07 6.03 -11.49
CA TRP A 517 -0.91 6.86 -10.30
C TRP A 517 -2.10 7.80 -10.06
N LEU A 518 -2.61 8.41 -11.13
CA LEU A 518 -3.68 9.39 -11.04
C LEU A 518 -5.01 8.74 -10.61
N TRP A 519 -5.35 7.58 -11.15
CA TRP A 519 -6.60 6.87 -10.84
C TRP A 519 -6.37 5.75 -9.83
N PRO A 520 -7.40 5.38 -9.04
CA PRO A 520 -7.30 4.29 -8.10
C PRO A 520 -7.03 2.96 -8.82
N SER A 521 -6.29 2.08 -8.15
CA SER A 521 -6.13 0.70 -8.61
C SER A 521 -7.46 -0.06 -8.54
N ALA A 522 -7.60 -1.09 -9.38
CA ALA A 522 -8.75 -1.99 -9.30
C ALA A 522 -8.85 -2.68 -7.93
N GLU A 523 -7.70 -2.96 -7.30
CA GLU A 523 -7.63 -3.50 -5.93
C GLU A 523 -8.23 -2.54 -4.90
N LEU A 524 -7.96 -1.23 -5.01
CA LEU A 524 -8.50 -0.25 -4.08
C LEU A 524 -10.00 -0.03 -4.30
N LEU A 525 -10.47 -0.02 -5.55
CA LEU A 525 -11.90 0.08 -5.86
C LEU A 525 -12.72 -1.13 -5.38
N ALA A 526 -12.13 -2.33 -5.39
CA ALA A 526 -12.76 -3.54 -4.90
C ALA A 526 -13.06 -3.49 -3.38
N THR A 527 -12.50 -2.52 -2.65
CA THR A 527 -12.77 -2.33 -1.22
C THR A 527 -14.09 -1.60 -0.92
N LEU A 528 -14.71 -1.00 -1.94
CA LEU A 528 -16.00 -0.35 -1.79
C LEU A 528 -17.11 -1.39 -1.63
N GLU A 529 -18.18 -1.04 -0.92
CA GLU A 529 -19.36 -1.90 -0.77
C GLU A 529 -19.98 -2.28 -2.13
N ASN A 530 -20.00 -1.33 -3.08
CA ASN A 530 -20.41 -1.56 -4.45
C ASN A 530 -19.34 -1.04 -5.43
N PRO A 531 -18.35 -1.87 -5.81
CA PRO A 531 -17.26 -1.45 -6.70
C PRO A 531 -17.75 -0.96 -8.06
N ALA A 532 -18.84 -1.55 -8.58
CA ALA A 532 -19.41 -1.16 -9.87
C ALA A 532 -19.95 0.27 -9.85
N MET A 533 -20.71 0.62 -8.81
CA MET A 533 -21.18 1.99 -8.61
C MET A 533 -20.05 2.94 -8.24
N GLY A 534 -19.00 2.44 -7.57
CA GLY A 534 -17.77 3.18 -7.33
C GLY A 534 -17.07 3.63 -8.62
N VAL A 535 -16.93 2.73 -9.60
CA VAL A 535 -16.38 3.07 -10.93
C VAL A 535 -17.20 4.15 -11.61
N LEU A 536 -18.54 4.01 -11.63
CA LEU A 536 -19.44 5.00 -12.22
C LEU A 536 -19.28 6.37 -11.54
N ALA A 537 -19.31 6.40 -10.22
CA ALA A 537 -19.20 7.64 -9.44
C ALA A 537 -17.84 8.32 -9.64
N TYR A 538 -16.75 7.56 -9.64
CA TYR A 538 -15.41 8.08 -9.89
C TYR A 538 -15.28 8.66 -11.30
N TRP A 539 -15.74 7.91 -12.32
CA TRP A 539 -15.72 8.34 -13.71
C TRP A 539 -16.55 9.62 -13.92
N ARG A 540 -17.76 9.66 -13.36
CA ARG A 540 -18.65 10.83 -13.43
C ARG A 540 -18.00 12.05 -12.78
N ALA A 541 -17.39 11.89 -11.60
CA ALA A 541 -16.68 12.97 -10.91
C ALA A 541 -15.49 13.52 -11.73
N PHE A 542 -14.73 12.62 -12.36
CA PHE A 542 -13.64 13.00 -13.26
C PHE A 542 -14.15 13.79 -14.48
N LEU A 543 -15.20 13.30 -15.15
CA LEU A 543 -15.80 14.01 -16.30
C LEU A 543 -16.37 15.38 -15.92
N HIS A 544 -17.02 15.50 -14.76
CA HIS A 544 -17.49 16.79 -14.25
C HIS A 544 -16.34 17.76 -13.99
N SER A 545 -15.22 17.29 -13.44
CA SER A 545 -14.01 18.12 -13.27
C SER A 545 -13.54 18.68 -14.61
N TYR A 546 -13.35 17.83 -15.62
CA TYR A 546 -12.94 18.29 -16.95
C TYR A 546 -13.97 19.19 -17.65
N GLN A 547 -15.27 18.96 -17.45
CA GLN A 547 -16.29 19.84 -18.02
C GLN A 547 -16.32 21.21 -17.34
N ALA A 548 -16.18 21.26 -16.01
CA ALA A 548 -16.10 22.52 -15.27
C ALA A 548 -14.88 23.35 -15.70
N ASP A 549 -13.77 22.67 -16.03
CA ASP A 549 -12.55 23.27 -16.54
C ASP A 549 -12.59 23.57 -18.05
N GLY A 550 -13.67 23.26 -18.77
CA GLY A 550 -13.78 23.50 -20.22
C GLY A 550 -12.90 22.58 -21.10
N VAL A 551 -12.36 21.50 -20.53
CA VAL A 551 -11.49 20.53 -21.24
C VAL A 551 -12.31 19.61 -22.15
N LEU A 552 -13.51 19.22 -21.70
CA LEU A 552 -14.46 18.46 -22.51
C LEU A 552 -15.91 18.86 -22.25
N THR A 553 -16.84 18.44 -23.11
CA THR A 553 -18.28 18.44 -22.81
C THR A 553 -18.79 17.01 -22.82
N PHE A 554 -19.59 16.62 -21.85
CA PHE A 554 -20.25 15.31 -21.85
C PHE A 554 -21.74 15.42 -21.56
N VAL A 555 -22.47 14.46 -22.12
CA VAL A 555 -23.88 14.22 -21.79
C VAL A 555 -24.01 12.79 -21.28
N GLU A 556 -24.70 12.63 -20.16
CA GLU A 556 -25.02 11.34 -19.57
C GLU A 556 -26.50 11.01 -19.85
N ARG A 557 -26.79 9.77 -20.21
CA ARG A 557 -28.16 9.25 -20.37
C ARG A 557 -28.26 7.84 -19.80
N GLU A 558 -29.19 7.67 -18.88
CA GLU A 558 -29.64 6.34 -18.46
C GLU A 558 -30.48 5.72 -19.58
N ARG A 559 -30.38 4.40 -19.74
CA ARG A 559 -31.08 3.62 -20.77
C ARG A 559 -32.06 2.66 -20.10
N ASP A 560 -33.06 2.23 -20.86
CA ASP A 560 -34.11 1.33 -20.38
C ASP A 560 -33.56 -0.04 -19.92
N ASP A 561 -32.39 -0.46 -20.43
CA ASP A 561 -31.66 -1.67 -20.02
C ASP A 561 -30.86 -1.48 -18.72
N GLY A 562 -31.02 -0.34 -18.04
CA GLY A 562 -30.28 0.03 -16.83
C GLY A 562 -28.83 0.42 -17.10
N SER A 563 -28.38 0.45 -18.37
CA SER A 563 -27.04 0.93 -18.74
C SER A 563 -26.96 2.46 -18.70
N VAL A 564 -25.75 3.02 -18.54
CA VAL A 564 -25.52 4.46 -18.66
C VAL A 564 -24.62 4.72 -19.84
N LEU A 565 -25.05 5.63 -20.71
CA LEU A 565 -24.30 6.08 -21.87
C LEU A 565 -23.76 7.50 -21.65
N PHE A 566 -22.45 7.64 -21.73
CA PHE A 566 -21.76 8.93 -21.79
C PHE A 566 -21.43 9.25 -23.25
N SER A 567 -21.81 10.45 -23.69
CA SER A 567 -21.40 11.01 -24.99
C SER A 567 -20.44 12.16 -24.75
N LEU A 568 -19.15 11.94 -25.03
CA LEU A 568 -18.08 12.92 -24.87
C LEU A 568 -17.90 13.68 -26.19
N SER A 569 -17.97 14.99 -26.12
CA SER A 569 -17.86 15.92 -27.24
C SER A 569 -16.94 17.09 -26.87
N HIS A 570 -16.58 17.93 -27.85
CA HIS A 570 -15.71 19.09 -27.65
C HIS A 570 -14.43 18.77 -26.87
N CYS A 571 -13.42 18.17 -27.49
CA CYS A 571 -12.15 17.90 -26.82
C CYS A 571 -11.17 19.07 -27.02
N LEU A 572 -10.82 19.77 -25.93
CA LEU A 572 -9.84 20.86 -25.97
C LEU A 572 -8.50 20.37 -26.51
N TYR A 573 -8.00 19.22 -26.05
CA TYR A 573 -6.74 18.66 -26.51
C TYR A 573 -6.72 18.43 -28.03
N ALA A 574 -7.79 17.85 -28.60
CA ALA A 574 -7.90 17.63 -30.04
C ALA A 574 -7.88 18.95 -30.82
N SER A 575 -8.59 19.97 -30.32
CA SER A 575 -8.62 21.31 -30.92
C SER A 575 -7.23 21.94 -30.93
N LEU A 576 -6.50 21.85 -29.81
CA LEU A 576 -5.14 22.37 -29.70
C LEU A 576 -4.13 21.60 -30.56
N PHE A 577 -4.28 20.28 -30.68
CA PHE A 577 -3.45 19.49 -31.60
C PHE A 577 -3.67 19.89 -33.06
N ALA A 578 -4.91 20.14 -33.46
CA ALA A 578 -5.23 20.63 -34.80
C ALA A 578 -4.66 22.05 -35.04
N GLU A 579 -4.84 22.97 -34.10
CA GLU A 579 -4.30 24.34 -34.16
C GLU A 579 -2.77 24.37 -34.34
N LEU A 580 -2.07 23.42 -33.70
CA LEU A 580 -0.62 23.27 -33.79
C LEU A 580 -0.16 22.37 -34.95
N GLY A 581 -1.04 22.03 -35.90
CA GLY A 581 -0.70 21.29 -37.12
C GLY A 581 -0.36 19.81 -36.90
N CYS A 582 -0.96 19.20 -35.88
CA CYS A 582 -0.84 17.79 -35.52
C CYS A 582 -2.20 17.12 -35.26
N PRO A 583 -3.23 17.29 -36.12
CA PRO A 583 -4.57 16.74 -35.88
C PRO A 583 -4.59 15.22 -35.72
N GLU A 584 -3.62 14.51 -36.30
CA GLU A 584 -3.49 13.05 -36.17
C GLU A 584 -3.20 12.57 -34.73
N LEU A 585 -2.86 13.48 -33.81
CA LEU A 585 -2.71 13.17 -32.38
C LEU A 585 -4.03 13.23 -31.61
N SER A 586 -5.14 13.68 -32.21
CA SER A 586 -6.42 13.84 -31.52
C SER A 586 -6.96 12.61 -30.79
N PRO A 587 -6.72 11.35 -31.24
CA PRO A 587 -7.22 10.17 -30.54
C PRO A 587 -6.48 9.86 -29.23
N LEU A 588 -5.22 10.32 -29.07
CA LEU A 588 -4.31 9.83 -28.04
C LEU A 588 -4.86 9.95 -26.60
N ILE A 589 -5.55 11.05 -26.30
CA ILE A 589 -6.12 11.26 -24.97
C ILE A 589 -7.26 10.28 -24.70
N ARG A 590 -8.14 10.04 -25.68
CA ARG A 590 -9.26 9.10 -25.55
C ARG A 590 -8.78 7.66 -25.44
N ASP A 591 -7.73 7.31 -26.17
CA ASP A 591 -7.12 5.98 -26.08
C ASP A 591 -6.49 5.74 -24.69
N MET A 592 -5.83 6.76 -24.13
CA MET A 592 -5.26 6.70 -22.78
C MET A 592 -6.36 6.58 -21.71
N GLU A 593 -7.40 7.42 -21.77
CA GLU A 593 -8.53 7.35 -20.83
C GLU A 593 -9.28 6.02 -20.92
N HIS A 594 -9.48 5.50 -22.14
CA HIS A 594 -10.09 4.20 -22.35
C HIS A 594 -9.28 3.08 -21.67
N ALA A 595 -7.97 3.03 -21.91
CA ALA A 595 -7.10 2.04 -21.29
C ALA A 595 -7.10 2.15 -19.75
N ALA A 596 -7.03 3.38 -19.21
CA ALA A 596 -7.07 3.62 -17.78
C ALA A 596 -8.42 3.23 -17.15
N LEU A 597 -9.53 3.44 -17.88
CA LEU A 597 -10.87 3.13 -17.39
C LEU A 597 -11.10 1.63 -17.31
N LEU A 598 -10.65 0.88 -18.32
CA LEU A 598 -10.64 -0.57 -18.30
C LEU A 598 -9.77 -1.13 -17.17
N GLU A 599 -8.59 -0.54 -16.92
CA GLU A 599 -7.72 -0.96 -15.82
C GLU A 599 -8.40 -0.76 -14.47
N MET A 600 -8.94 0.44 -14.25
CA MET A 600 -9.63 0.81 -13.03
C MET A 600 -10.87 -0.07 -12.77
N SER A 601 -11.59 -0.50 -13.81
CA SER A 601 -12.81 -1.31 -13.70
C SER A 601 -12.59 -2.81 -13.64
N ARG A 602 -11.35 -3.30 -13.76
CA ARG A 602 -11.04 -4.73 -13.94
C ARG A 602 -11.71 -5.67 -12.92
N ASN A 603 -11.84 -5.24 -11.67
CA ASN A 603 -12.41 -6.03 -10.56
C ASN A 603 -13.80 -5.55 -10.12
N SER A 604 -14.47 -4.67 -10.88
CA SER A 604 -15.77 -4.10 -10.48
C SER A 604 -16.97 -4.86 -11.02
N GLY A 605 -16.78 -5.73 -12.02
CA GLY A 605 -17.86 -6.38 -12.76
C GLY A 605 -18.56 -5.49 -13.79
N VAL A 606 -18.20 -4.21 -13.90
CA VAL A 606 -18.75 -3.30 -14.92
C VAL A 606 -18.18 -3.68 -16.29
N HIS A 607 -19.07 -3.86 -17.26
CA HIS A 607 -18.69 -3.97 -18.66
C HIS A 607 -18.69 -2.58 -19.32
N ILE A 608 -17.64 -2.27 -20.06
CA ILE A 608 -17.43 -0.97 -20.70
C ILE A 608 -17.32 -1.18 -22.20
N ASP A 609 -18.28 -0.64 -22.94
CA ASP A 609 -18.23 -0.54 -24.41
C ASP A 609 -17.85 0.90 -24.77
N TRP A 610 -16.66 1.06 -25.35
CA TRP A 610 -16.06 2.34 -25.70
C TRP A 610 -15.89 2.45 -27.21
N GLN A 611 -16.40 3.54 -27.79
CA GLN A 611 -16.22 3.85 -29.20
C GLN A 611 -15.60 5.24 -29.36
N THR A 612 -14.42 5.31 -29.96
CA THR A 612 -13.72 6.57 -30.24
C THR A 612 -14.14 7.09 -31.62
N GLY A 613 -14.52 8.35 -31.69
CA GLY A 613 -14.78 9.08 -32.94
C GLY A 613 -13.69 10.09 -33.28
N GLU A 614 -13.94 10.89 -34.31
CA GLU A 614 -13.02 11.95 -34.74
C GLU A 614 -12.95 13.12 -33.74
N ALA A 615 -11.85 13.88 -33.79
CA ALA A 615 -11.64 15.09 -32.99
C ALA A 615 -11.87 14.93 -31.47
N GLY A 616 -11.59 13.73 -30.94
CA GLY A 616 -11.72 13.43 -29.51
C GLY A 616 -13.15 13.19 -29.03
N TYR A 617 -14.11 12.97 -29.95
CA TYR A 617 -15.42 12.43 -29.64
C TYR A 617 -15.29 10.99 -29.12
N ALA A 618 -16.13 10.61 -28.16
CA ALA A 618 -16.26 9.21 -27.76
C ALA A 618 -17.64 8.92 -27.18
N THR A 619 -18.11 7.69 -27.33
CA THR A 619 -19.24 7.15 -26.57
C THR A 619 -18.74 6.07 -25.62
N VAL A 620 -19.22 6.10 -24.38
CA VAL A 620 -18.86 5.15 -23.33
C VAL A 620 -20.14 4.60 -22.73
N LYS A 621 -20.46 3.34 -23.00
CA LYS A 621 -21.58 2.63 -22.41
C LYS A 621 -21.07 1.79 -21.25
N MET A 622 -21.57 2.04 -20.05
CA MET A 622 -21.31 1.23 -18.86
C MET A 622 -22.52 0.33 -18.58
N VAL A 623 -22.27 -0.96 -18.40
CA VAL A 623 -23.30 -1.97 -18.13
C VAL A 623 -22.93 -2.73 -16.86
N TRP A 624 -23.90 -2.90 -15.98
CA TRP A 624 -23.74 -3.64 -14.73
C TRP A 624 -24.13 -5.11 -14.93
N PRO A 625 -23.53 -6.05 -14.17
CA PRO A 625 -24.14 -7.34 -14.01
C PRO A 625 -25.53 -7.10 -13.38
N SER A 626 -26.60 -7.47 -14.07
CA SER A 626 -27.93 -7.44 -13.47
C SER A 626 -27.89 -8.24 -12.16
N HIS A 627 -28.59 -7.78 -11.11
CA HIS A 627 -28.83 -8.56 -9.89
C HIS A 627 -29.66 -9.82 -10.22
N SER A 628 -29.04 -10.81 -10.85
CA SER A 628 -29.66 -12.08 -11.23
C SER A 628 -28.60 -13.15 -11.52
N LEU A 629 -27.64 -13.32 -10.60
CA LEU A 629 -26.83 -14.54 -10.47
C LEU A 629 -26.70 -14.94 -8.99
N THR A 630 -27.84 -15.02 -8.30
CA THR A 630 -28.02 -15.85 -7.10
C THR A 630 -29.02 -16.95 -7.44
N GLN A 631 -28.66 -17.86 -8.35
CA GLN A 631 -29.29 -19.20 -8.41
C GLN A 631 -28.58 -20.25 -9.30
N GLU A 632 -27.60 -19.90 -10.14
CA GLU A 632 -26.94 -20.89 -11.03
C GLU A 632 -25.57 -21.43 -10.55
N ALA A 633 -25.21 -21.22 -9.29
CA ALA A 633 -24.12 -21.97 -8.64
C ALA A 633 -24.64 -23.12 -7.74
N ALA A 634 -25.96 -23.37 -7.70
CA ALA A 634 -26.57 -24.47 -6.95
C ALA A 634 -26.90 -25.70 -7.81
N SER A 635 -26.52 -25.72 -9.09
CA SER A 635 -26.82 -26.81 -10.03
C SER A 635 -25.62 -27.20 -10.90
N SER A 636 -24.49 -27.54 -10.27
CA SER A 636 -23.49 -28.39 -10.94
C SER A 636 -22.89 -29.42 -9.97
N GLY A 637 -23.59 -30.55 -9.88
CA GLY A 637 -22.99 -31.89 -9.87
C GLY A 637 -22.07 -32.29 -8.71
N LEU A 638 -22.66 -32.79 -7.62
CA LEU A 638 -22.09 -33.91 -6.87
C LEU A 638 -23.16 -35.01 -6.73
N PRO A 639 -22.86 -36.28 -7.05
CA PRO A 639 -23.84 -37.35 -7.04
C PRO A 639 -24.23 -37.71 -5.59
N ARG A 640 -25.53 -37.62 -5.28
CA ARG A 640 -26.08 -38.18 -4.04
C ARG A 640 -26.01 -39.70 -4.10
N VAL A 641 -25.15 -40.26 -3.25
CA VAL A 641 -25.19 -41.67 -2.84
C VAL A 641 -26.55 -41.92 -2.17
N SER A 642 -27.40 -42.75 -2.78
CA SER A 642 -28.59 -43.27 -2.13
C SER A 642 -28.22 -44.53 -1.34
N GLN A 643 -28.08 -44.40 -0.01
CA GLN A 643 -28.32 -45.52 0.89
C GLN A 643 -29.81 -45.56 1.22
N LYS A 644 -30.49 -46.63 0.78
CA LYS A 644 -31.67 -47.16 1.45
C LYS A 644 -31.34 -48.59 1.85
N TRP A 645 -31.36 -48.82 3.15
CA TRP A 645 -31.64 -50.13 3.73
C TRP A 645 -33.17 -50.30 3.73
N ASP A 646 -33.63 -51.46 3.27
CA ASP A 646 -34.77 -52.25 3.78
C ASP A 646 -35.13 -53.31 2.72
N GLY A 647 -34.86 -54.58 3.04
CA GLY A 647 -35.14 -55.77 2.21
C GLY A 647 -34.02 -56.79 2.25
#